data_AF-A0A2P5F9B0-F1
#
_entry.id   AF-A0A2P5F9B0-F1
#
_cell.length_a   1.000
_cell.length_b   1.000
_cell.length_c   1.000
_cell.angle_alpha   90.00
_cell.angle_beta   90.00
_cell.angle_gamma   90.00
#
_symmetry.space_group_name_H-M   'P 1'
#
loop_
_entity.id
_entity.type
_entity.pdbx_description
1 polymer ?
#
loop_
_entity_poly.entity_id
_entity_poly.type
_entity_poly.pdbx_seq_one_letter_code
_entity_poly.pdbx_strand_id
1 'polypeptide(L)'
;MASIAFGSGLALLRGAQNDVAGELLLRFPNLLRSNFVLRSDCFSTARTRRRGGVGVPRAAAAAAEAEEVVVVDRVVEGKEKGGVLRVGVVCGGPSAERGISLNSARSVIDHIQGDGLHVSCFYIDTDYNAYAISSAQVYSNTPADFDFKLESLAQGFQSLSDFAEHLSASVDIVFPVIHGQFGEDGGIQELLERYNIPFVGTGSSECRQAFDKYNASLELSRRGFVTVPSYLVQSSEANESELSEWFVRNQLDSNSGRVVVKPARAGSSIGVKVAYGVADSLKKANAIISEGIDDKVLIEVFLEGGSEFTAIVLDVGSGLDCHPVVLLPTEVELQFHGKVDMREKDAIFNYRRKYLPTQQVAYHTPPRFPIDVIESIREGASLLFKELGLRDFARIDGWFLPNSVHVSSFSERNFGKTKFGTIVFTDINLISGMEQTSFLFQQASKVGFSHSNVLRSIIYHACSRFPKLTSFRSASHILPKRSTSSPLSEALPKHERTRKVFVIFGGDTSERQVSLMSGTNVWLNLQAFEDLEVVPCLLAPTSEYSASINSNQKEIDVSTRTVWSLPYSLVLRHTTEEVLAACIEAIEPARAELTSHLRNKVMKDLMEGLKAHSWFKGFDISDEPPVRYSLKQWIKQAKELQATVFIAVHGGIGEDGTLQSLLEDEGVPYTGPGVIASKTCMDKVATSLALSHLANSGVLTINKDVRKKEDLLRMPTLEIWHDLTLKLQCKTLCVKPARDGCSTGVARLCCAEDLSVYVEALRGGLLRIPPNSLSKAHGMIEMPNPPPELLIFEPFIETDEIIVSSKSTDEYGHQLKWKGQSRWVEVTVGVIGKRGSMHSLSPSITVKESGDILSLEEKFQGGTGINLTPPPLSIISNEALERCKQHIELIANNLQLEGFSRIDAFVNVDSGEVLIIEVNTVPGMTPSTVLIHQALSEQPPMYPHRFFRTLLDLGTERPL
;
A
#
# COMPACT_ATOMS: atom_id res chain seq x y z
N MET A 1 19.13 42.28 33.15
CA MET A 1 19.20 42.79 34.55
C MET A 1 18.38 41.85 35.42
N ALA A 2 18.80 41.58 36.67
CA ALA A 2 18.11 40.78 37.73
C ALA A 2 17.52 39.40 37.32
N SER A 3 17.98 38.22 37.74
CA SER A 3 18.76 37.72 38.90
C SER A 3 18.01 37.57 40.24
N ILE A 4 18.44 36.59 41.06
CA ILE A 4 17.95 36.13 42.39
C ILE A 4 16.65 35.28 42.32
N ALA A 5 16.51 34.01 42.75
CA ALA A 5 17.33 32.99 43.48
C ALA A 5 17.16 32.83 45.02
N PHE A 6 16.80 31.61 45.47
CA PHE A 6 16.68 31.08 46.86
C PHE A 6 15.63 31.75 47.81
N GLY A 7 15.04 31.07 48.81
CA GLY A 7 15.02 29.62 49.13
C GLY A 7 14.52 29.26 50.56
N SER A 8 14.04 28.02 50.74
CA SER A 8 13.96 27.19 51.99
C SER A 8 13.21 27.63 53.28
N GLY A 9 12.47 26.68 53.90
CA GLY A 9 12.16 26.62 55.35
C GLY A 9 10.72 26.14 55.70
N LEU A 10 10.47 24.88 56.10
CA LEU A 10 10.52 24.26 57.46
C LEU A 10 9.23 24.49 58.33
N ALA A 11 8.71 23.57 59.18
CA ALA A 11 9.18 22.23 59.61
C ALA A 11 8.11 21.40 60.41
N LEU A 12 8.50 20.17 60.84
CA LEU A 12 8.01 19.35 62.00
C LEU A 12 6.62 18.64 61.84
N LEU A 13 6.35 17.38 62.23
CA LEU A 13 6.98 16.24 62.95
C LEU A 13 6.13 14.95 62.62
N ARG A 14 6.43 13.65 62.82
CA ARG A 14 7.55 12.74 63.25
C ARG A 14 7.12 11.30 62.80
N GLY A 15 7.92 10.23 62.63
CA GLY A 15 9.37 9.99 62.67
C GLY A 15 9.73 8.67 63.43
N ALA A 16 10.63 7.84 62.88
CA ALA A 16 11.15 6.52 63.34
C ALA A 16 10.32 5.26 62.93
N GLN A 17 10.90 4.08 62.61
CA GLN A 17 12.29 3.58 62.73
C GLN A 17 12.61 2.44 61.71
N ASN A 18 13.86 2.40 61.20
CA ASN A 18 14.82 1.27 60.94
C ASN A 18 14.35 -0.23 60.82
N ASP A 19 15.04 -1.18 60.15
CA ASP A 19 16.47 -1.32 59.71
C ASP A 19 16.71 -2.23 58.45
N VAL A 20 17.74 -1.88 57.65
CA VAL A 20 18.87 -2.68 57.06
C VAL A 20 18.72 -4.08 56.38
N ALA A 21 19.25 -4.18 55.13
CA ALA A 21 19.99 -5.25 54.36
C ALA A 21 19.75 -6.78 54.59
N GLY A 22 20.09 -7.72 53.67
CA GLY A 22 20.69 -7.71 52.32
C GLY A 22 21.27 -9.10 51.94
N GLU A 23 21.83 -9.28 50.71
CA GLU A 23 22.58 -10.48 50.21
C GLU A 23 21.82 -11.84 50.10
N LEU A 24 22.28 -12.89 49.36
CA LEU A 24 22.99 -13.07 48.06
C LEU A 24 22.95 -14.59 47.68
N LEU A 25 23.41 -15.00 46.47
CA LEU A 25 23.63 -16.39 45.98
C LEU A 25 22.37 -17.30 45.76
N LEU A 26 22.41 -18.46 45.09
CA LEU A 26 22.96 -18.95 43.78
C LEU A 26 22.82 -20.51 43.72
N ARG A 27 22.84 -21.11 42.50
CA ARG A 27 22.95 -22.57 42.15
C ARG A 27 21.66 -23.42 42.31
N PHE A 28 21.03 -24.06 41.30
CA PHE A 28 21.47 -25.08 40.30
C PHE A 28 22.23 -26.31 40.88
N PRO A 29 22.16 -27.55 40.30
CA PRO A 29 21.26 -28.07 39.24
C PRO A 29 20.83 -29.59 39.34
N ASN A 30 20.02 -30.04 38.35
CA ASN A 30 20.19 -31.28 37.56
C ASN A 30 19.81 -32.73 38.02
N LEU A 31 19.23 -33.47 37.05
CA LEU A 31 19.45 -34.91 36.68
C LEU A 31 18.86 -36.01 37.63
N LEU A 32 18.39 -37.19 37.21
CA LEU A 32 18.45 -37.97 35.94
C LEU A 32 17.33 -39.06 35.84
N ARG A 33 16.92 -39.44 34.60
CA ARG A 33 16.35 -40.77 34.18
C ARG A 33 14.95 -41.17 34.74
N SER A 34 14.19 -42.13 34.16
CA SER A 34 14.42 -43.09 33.03
C SER A 34 13.11 -43.51 32.31
N ASN A 35 13.26 -44.05 31.09
CA ASN A 35 12.19 -44.56 30.21
C ASN A 35 11.37 -45.76 30.77
N PHE A 36 10.06 -45.78 30.49
CA PHE A 36 9.21 -46.94 30.14
C PHE A 36 7.98 -46.36 29.40
N VAL A 37 7.56 -46.68 28.17
CA VAL A 37 7.59 -47.87 27.28
C VAL A 37 6.44 -48.87 27.53
N LEU A 38 5.38 -48.74 26.70
CA LEU A 38 4.36 -49.75 26.36
C LEU A 38 3.40 -50.19 27.50
N ARG A 39 2.17 -50.69 27.28
CA ARG A 39 1.35 -51.11 26.11
C ARG A 39 -0.11 -50.66 26.35
N SER A 40 -0.86 -50.18 25.36
CA SER A 40 -1.81 -50.92 24.47
C SER A 40 -3.03 -51.58 25.12
N ASP A 41 -4.16 -51.47 24.42
CA ASP A 41 -5.38 -52.30 24.46
C ASP A 41 -6.33 -52.23 25.68
N CYS A 42 -7.64 -52.55 25.55
CA CYS A 42 -8.63 -52.27 24.49
C CYS A 42 -10.05 -52.64 25.01
N PHE A 43 -11.11 -52.09 24.41
CA PHE A 43 -12.55 -52.40 24.66
C PHE A 43 -13.10 -52.19 26.10
N SER A 44 -14.41 -52.22 26.38
CA SER A 44 -15.55 -51.54 25.71
C SER A 44 -16.86 -51.75 26.49
N THR A 45 -17.74 -50.73 26.56
CA THR A 45 -19.18 -50.84 26.92
C THR A 45 -19.50 -51.38 28.36
N ALA A 46 -20.73 -51.38 28.90
CA ALA A 46 -22.05 -51.07 28.35
C ALA A 46 -23.11 -50.67 29.43
N ARG A 47 -24.27 -50.21 28.94
CA ARG A 47 -25.64 -50.47 29.46
C ARG A 47 -26.22 -49.69 30.68
N THR A 48 -26.92 -48.61 30.34
CA THR A 48 -28.39 -48.42 30.48
C THR A 48 -29.13 -48.69 31.80
N ARG A 49 -30.06 -47.78 32.15
CA ARG A 49 -31.51 -48.12 32.27
C ARG A 49 -32.45 -46.91 32.12
N ARG A 50 -33.74 -47.17 31.88
CA ARG A 50 -34.80 -46.20 31.50
C ARG A 50 -35.77 -45.89 32.65
N ARG A 51 -36.35 -44.67 32.64
CA ARG A 51 -37.79 -44.30 32.85
C ARG A 51 -37.88 -42.76 32.81
N GLY A 52 -38.94 -42.10 32.33
CA GLY A 52 -40.15 -42.59 31.64
C GLY A 52 -41.40 -41.77 32.02
N GLY A 53 -41.80 -40.78 31.21
CA GLY A 53 -42.98 -39.93 31.40
C GLY A 53 -43.27 -39.10 30.14
N VAL A 54 -44.53 -38.66 29.94
CA VAL A 54 -45.01 -38.08 28.67
C VAL A 54 -45.78 -36.77 28.90
N GLY A 55 -45.50 -35.75 28.08
CA GLY A 55 -46.23 -34.48 27.99
C GLY A 55 -45.88 -33.75 26.69
N VAL A 56 -46.89 -33.21 26.00
CA VAL A 56 -46.79 -32.62 24.64
C VAL A 56 -46.56 -31.09 24.75
N PRO A 57 -45.84 -30.44 23.81
CA PRO A 57 -45.04 -29.26 24.15
C PRO A 57 -45.74 -27.91 23.93
N ARG A 58 -45.08 -26.84 24.38
CA ARG A 58 -45.30 -25.46 23.93
C ARG A 58 -43.94 -24.85 23.56
N ALA A 59 -43.86 -24.19 22.41
CA ALA A 59 -42.59 -23.84 21.78
C ALA A 59 -41.79 -22.76 22.53
N ALA A 60 -40.47 -22.93 22.51
CA ALA A 60 -39.46 -21.90 22.78
C ALA A 60 -38.47 -21.90 21.60
N ALA A 61 -37.75 -20.80 21.39
CA ALA A 61 -36.96 -20.56 20.19
C ALA A 61 -35.91 -21.65 19.93
N ALA A 62 -35.75 -22.03 18.66
CA ALA A 62 -34.53 -22.68 18.22
C ALA A 62 -33.41 -21.64 18.28
N ALA A 63 -32.41 -21.87 19.13
CA ALA A 63 -31.10 -21.29 18.89
C ALA A 63 -30.59 -21.93 17.59
N ALA A 64 -30.25 -21.11 16.59
CA ALA A 64 -29.46 -21.61 15.47
C ALA A 64 -28.11 -22.03 16.03
N GLU A 65 -27.74 -23.29 15.83
CA GLU A 65 -26.38 -23.75 16.12
C GLU A 65 -25.43 -22.96 15.22
N ALA A 66 -24.37 -22.40 15.79
CA ALA A 66 -23.34 -21.74 14.99
C ALA A 66 -22.62 -22.83 14.18
N GLU A 67 -22.85 -22.85 12.87
CA GLU A 67 -22.05 -23.70 11.98
C GLU A 67 -20.58 -23.28 12.13
N GLU A 68 -19.72 -24.23 12.49
CA GLU A 68 -18.28 -24.03 12.37
C GLU A 68 -17.99 -23.69 10.90
N VAL A 69 -17.44 -22.50 10.64
CA VAL A 69 -16.93 -22.15 9.31
C VAL A 69 -15.65 -22.96 9.11
N VAL A 70 -15.83 -24.22 8.71
CA VAL A 70 -14.77 -25.19 8.48
C VAL A 70 -13.92 -24.68 7.31
N VAL A 71 -12.78 -24.04 7.63
CA VAL A 71 -11.76 -23.60 6.67
C VAL A 71 -11.02 -24.83 6.13
N VAL A 72 -11.71 -25.57 5.27
CA VAL A 72 -11.18 -26.68 4.50
C VAL A 72 -11.45 -26.39 3.03
N ASP A 73 -10.55 -25.61 2.44
CA ASP A 73 -10.17 -25.84 1.04
C ASP A 73 -9.83 -27.32 0.93
N ARG A 74 -10.58 -28.04 0.09
CA ARG A 74 -10.63 -29.50 0.14
C ARG A 74 -9.26 -30.08 -0.16
N VAL A 75 -8.66 -30.71 0.86
CA VAL A 75 -7.48 -31.55 0.70
C VAL A 75 -7.84 -32.69 -0.26
N VAL A 76 -7.44 -32.54 -1.52
CA VAL A 76 -7.64 -33.57 -2.54
C VAL A 76 -6.63 -34.69 -2.28
N GLU A 77 -7.05 -35.72 -1.55
CA GLU A 77 -6.32 -36.99 -1.45
C GLU A 77 -6.35 -37.76 -2.78
N GLY A 78 -5.66 -37.21 -3.79
CA GLY A 78 -5.58 -37.74 -5.14
C GLY A 78 -4.15 -37.73 -5.65
N LYS A 79 -3.43 -38.84 -5.50
CA LYS A 79 -2.08 -39.03 -6.07
C LYS A 79 -2.13 -39.30 -7.58
N GLU A 80 -2.59 -38.32 -8.36
CA GLU A 80 -2.46 -38.32 -9.81
C GLU A 80 -1.21 -37.54 -10.26
N LYS A 81 -0.59 -37.97 -11.37
CA LYS A 81 0.73 -37.50 -11.81
C LYS A 81 0.64 -36.21 -12.64
N GLY A 82 0.29 -35.12 -11.99
CA GLY A 82 0.19 -33.78 -12.59
C GLY A 82 -0.13 -32.70 -11.55
N GLY A 83 0.56 -32.72 -10.42
CA GLY A 83 0.19 -31.94 -9.23
C GLY A 83 0.31 -30.42 -9.39
N VAL A 84 -0.61 -29.72 -8.72
CA VAL A 84 -0.54 -28.28 -8.43
C VAL A 84 0.51 -28.06 -7.33
N LEU A 85 1.34 -27.02 -7.45
CA LEU A 85 2.34 -26.66 -6.45
C LEU A 85 1.68 -25.87 -5.30
N ARG A 86 1.79 -26.37 -4.06
CA ARG A 86 1.24 -25.69 -2.88
C ARG A 86 2.28 -24.69 -2.33
N VAL A 87 1.95 -23.41 -2.33
CA VAL A 87 2.85 -22.32 -1.90
C VAL A 87 2.32 -21.68 -0.61
N GLY A 88 3.10 -21.71 0.46
CA GLY A 88 2.78 -21.02 1.72
C GLY A 88 3.35 -19.61 1.73
N VAL A 89 2.53 -18.58 1.59
CA VAL A 89 2.96 -17.18 1.79
C VAL A 89 2.92 -16.87 3.27
N VAL A 90 4.07 -16.51 3.85
CA VAL A 90 4.21 -16.18 5.29
C VAL A 90 4.53 -14.69 5.43
N CYS A 91 3.65 -13.94 6.09
CA CYS A 91 3.71 -12.49 6.22
C CYS A 91 3.51 -12.04 7.68
N GLY A 92 3.41 -10.73 7.90
CA GLY A 92 3.48 -10.12 9.22
C GLY A 92 4.92 -9.90 9.67
N GLY A 93 5.23 -10.26 10.92
CA GLY A 93 6.54 -10.16 11.58
C GLY A 93 6.61 -9.04 12.63
N PRO A 94 7.58 -9.09 13.56
CA PRO A 94 7.70 -8.16 14.69
C PRO A 94 8.25 -6.78 14.32
N SER A 95 8.82 -6.62 13.13
CA SER A 95 9.32 -5.33 12.63
C SER A 95 8.18 -4.30 12.46
N ALA A 96 8.47 -3.02 12.66
CA ALA A 96 7.59 -1.92 12.24
C ALA A 96 7.28 -1.94 10.72
N GLU A 97 8.06 -2.71 9.93
CA GLU A 97 7.85 -2.96 8.49
C GLU A 97 6.69 -3.93 8.21
N ARG A 98 5.95 -4.40 9.23
CA ARG A 98 4.76 -5.25 9.14
C ARG A 98 3.70 -4.78 8.14
N GLY A 99 3.54 -3.46 7.95
CA GLY A 99 2.66 -2.90 6.90
C GLY A 99 3.14 -3.15 5.46
N ILE A 100 4.47 -3.14 5.23
CA ILE A 100 5.09 -3.47 3.94
C ILE A 100 4.98 -4.98 3.67
N SER A 101 5.10 -5.79 4.72
CA SER A 101 4.89 -7.25 4.69
C SER A 101 3.48 -7.62 4.25
N LEU A 102 2.43 -7.01 4.83
CA LEU A 102 1.04 -7.22 4.41
C LEU A 102 0.77 -6.75 2.96
N ASN A 103 1.27 -5.57 2.57
CA ASN A 103 1.13 -5.08 1.19
C ASN A 103 1.85 -5.97 0.17
N SER A 104 3.04 -6.48 0.53
CA SER A 104 3.81 -7.40 -0.30
C SER A 104 3.10 -8.75 -0.43
N ALA A 105 2.51 -9.26 0.65
CA ALA A 105 1.73 -10.51 0.64
C ALA A 105 0.54 -10.41 -0.31
N ARG A 106 -0.27 -9.35 -0.20
CA ARG A 106 -1.42 -9.08 -1.08
C ARG A 106 -1.01 -9.13 -2.55
N SER A 107 -0.01 -8.35 -2.93
CA SER A 107 0.52 -8.29 -4.30
C SER A 107 1.10 -9.62 -4.79
N VAL A 108 1.76 -10.40 -3.92
CA VAL A 108 2.21 -11.76 -4.28
C VAL A 108 1.02 -12.68 -4.56
N ILE A 109 0.00 -12.68 -3.69
CA ILE A 109 -1.21 -13.50 -3.83
C ILE A 109 -1.96 -13.14 -5.12
N ASP A 110 -2.18 -11.84 -5.37
CA ASP A 110 -2.86 -11.29 -6.57
C ASP A 110 -2.26 -11.81 -7.88
N HIS A 111 -0.93 -12.02 -7.91
CA HIS A 111 -0.20 -12.28 -9.15
C HIS A 111 0.27 -13.73 -9.34
N ILE A 112 0.42 -14.55 -8.27
CA ILE A 112 0.88 -15.95 -8.42
C ILE A 112 -0.24 -16.99 -8.40
N GLN A 113 -1.37 -16.71 -7.76
CA GLN A 113 -2.52 -17.64 -7.64
C GLN A 113 -3.09 -18.03 -9.01
N GLY A 114 -3.61 -19.25 -9.14
CA GLY A 114 -4.29 -19.73 -10.35
C GLY A 114 -3.70 -21.04 -10.88
N ASP A 115 -3.73 -21.23 -12.19
CA ASP A 115 -3.24 -22.46 -12.83
C ASP A 115 -1.83 -22.84 -12.33
N GLY A 116 -1.69 -24.10 -11.93
CA GLY A 116 -0.43 -24.70 -11.46
C GLY A 116 0.01 -24.32 -10.04
N LEU A 117 -0.51 -23.25 -9.41
CA LEU A 117 -0.13 -22.80 -8.06
C LEU A 117 -1.34 -22.63 -7.13
N HIS A 118 -1.31 -23.29 -5.97
CA HIS A 118 -2.28 -23.10 -4.89
C HIS A 118 -1.62 -22.35 -3.72
N VAL A 119 -2.02 -21.11 -3.48
CA VAL A 119 -1.49 -20.29 -2.39
C VAL A 119 -2.29 -20.47 -1.11
N SER A 120 -1.60 -20.75 0.00
CA SER A 120 -2.13 -20.69 1.36
C SER A 120 -1.41 -19.60 2.14
N CYS A 121 -2.12 -18.86 2.99
CA CYS A 121 -1.62 -17.63 3.60
C CYS A 121 -1.48 -17.79 5.13
N PHE A 122 -0.37 -17.28 5.65
CA PHE A 122 -0.04 -17.36 7.07
C PHE A 122 0.49 -16.02 7.57
N TYR A 123 0.17 -15.69 8.81
CA TYR A 123 0.59 -14.46 9.48
C TYR A 123 1.38 -14.77 10.75
N ILE A 124 2.31 -13.90 11.09
CA ILE A 124 3.04 -13.91 12.36
C ILE A 124 2.92 -12.52 12.96
N ASP A 125 2.52 -12.43 14.23
CA ASP A 125 2.28 -11.15 14.91
C ASP A 125 3.57 -10.54 15.50
N THR A 126 3.41 -9.54 16.38
CA THR A 126 4.53 -8.88 17.08
C THR A 126 5.15 -9.70 18.21
N ASP A 127 4.42 -10.69 18.72
CA ASP A 127 4.79 -11.54 19.86
C ASP A 127 5.19 -12.96 19.41
N TYR A 128 5.41 -13.12 18.09
CA TYR A 128 5.81 -14.35 17.39
C TYR A 128 4.75 -15.47 17.41
N ASN A 129 3.49 -15.15 17.69
CA ASN A 129 2.38 -16.09 17.49
C ASN A 129 2.08 -16.22 15.99
N ALA A 130 1.84 -17.44 15.52
CA ALA A 130 1.56 -17.73 14.12
C ALA A 130 0.09 -18.10 13.90
N TYR A 131 -0.46 -17.74 12.74
CA TYR A 131 -1.86 -17.90 12.39
C TYR A 131 -2.03 -18.34 10.93
N ALA A 132 -2.97 -19.24 10.66
CA ALA A 132 -3.50 -19.46 9.32
C ALA A 132 -4.57 -18.40 9.02
N ILE A 133 -4.48 -17.77 7.85
CA ILE A 133 -5.38 -16.69 7.42
C ILE A 133 -5.95 -16.94 6.03
N SER A 134 -7.16 -16.42 5.79
CA SER A 134 -7.74 -16.34 4.45
C SER A 134 -7.03 -15.28 3.60
N SER A 135 -7.06 -15.44 2.28
CA SER A 135 -6.64 -14.40 1.34
C SER A 135 -7.54 -13.15 1.39
N ALA A 136 -8.74 -13.23 1.95
CA ALA A 136 -9.59 -12.06 2.21
C ALA A 136 -8.98 -11.12 3.30
N GLN A 137 -8.33 -11.69 4.33
CA GLN A 137 -7.77 -10.89 5.43
C GLN A 137 -6.58 -10.01 5.01
N VAL A 138 -5.79 -10.39 3.99
CA VAL A 138 -4.66 -9.54 3.54
C VAL A 138 -5.10 -8.24 2.86
N TYR A 139 -6.39 -8.06 2.54
CA TYR A 139 -6.95 -6.79 2.07
C TYR A 139 -7.29 -5.80 3.20
N SER A 140 -7.05 -6.17 4.46
CA SER A 140 -7.18 -5.26 5.61
C SER A 140 -6.40 -3.95 5.41
N ASN A 141 -6.93 -2.87 5.95
CA ASN A 141 -6.54 -1.52 5.59
C ASN A 141 -5.22 -1.08 6.25
N THR A 142 -5.07 -1.33 7.54
CA THR A 142 -3.86 -1.09 8.34
C THR A 142 -3.48 -2.35 9.12
N PRO A 143 -2.26 -2.44 9.72
CA PRO A 143 -1.95 -3.51 10.67
C PRO A 143 -2.93 -3.58 11.85
N ALA A 144 -3.47 -2.44 12.33
CA ALA A 144 -4.48 -2.45 13.39
C ALA A 144 -5.85 -2.96 12.90
N ASP A 145 -6.26 -2.63 11.67
CA ASP A 145 -7.45 -3.22 11.04
C ASP A 145 -7.30 -4.74 10.84
N PHE A 146 -6.08 -5.17 10.52
CA PHE A 146 -5.73 -6.58 10.35
C PHE A 146 -5.72 -7.33 11.69
N ASP A 147 -5.03 -6.82 12.72
CA ASP A 147 -4.93 -7.44 14.05
C ASP A 147 -6.32 -7.55 14.71
N PHE A 148 -7.15 -6.50 14.61
CA PHE A 148 -8.55 -6.54 15.08
C PHE A 148 -9.38 -7.64 14.39
N LYS A 149 -9.11 -7.93 13.12
CA LYS A 149 -9.77 -9.02 12.36
C LYS A 149 -9.14 -10.38 12.61
N LEU A 150 -7.91 -10.44 13.09
CA LEU A 150 -7.19 -11.68 13.37
C LEU A 150 -7.85 -12.46 14.50
N GLU A 151 -8.18 -11.80 15.62
CA GLU A 151 -8.81 -12.42 16.81
C GLU A 151 -10.13 -13.14 16.52
N SER A 152 -10.86 -12.73 15.46
CA SER A 152 -12.21 -13.22 15.15
C SER A 152 -12.29 -14.16 13.94
N LEU A 153 -11.23 -14.26 13.13
CA LEU A 153 -11.26 -14.98 11.84
C LEU A 153 -10.09 -15.94 11.60
N ALA A 154 -9.02 -15.90 12.41
CA ALA A 154 -7.80 -16.66 12.14
C ALA A 154 -7.61 -17.86 13.07
N GLN A 155 -7.06 -18.95 12.54
CA GLN A 155 -6.69 -20.12 13.33
C GLN A 155 -5.25 -19.98 13.83
N GLY A 156 -5.09 -19.65 15.12
CA GLY A 156 -3.78 -19.58 15.77
C GLY A 156 -3.15 -20.95 16.01
N PHE A 157 -1.82 -21.03 15.88
CA PHE A 157 -1.00 -22.18 16.26
C PHE A 157 -0.51 -22.04 17.71
N GLN A 158 -0.36 -23.15 18.44
CA GLN A 158 0.06 -23.13 19.86
C GLN A 158 1.53 -22.71 20.03
N SER A 159 2.35 -22.88 19.00
CA SER A 159 3.73 -22.38 18.94
C SER A 159 4.23 -22.32 17.49
N LEU A 160 5.38 -21.66 17.29
CA LEU A 160 6.12 -21.70 16.02
C LEU A 160 6.53 -23.13 15.60
N SER A 161 6.65 -24.06 16.54
CA SER A 161 6.92 -25.48 16.24
C SER A 161 5.71 -26.14 15.58
N ASP A 162 4.52 -25.97 16.15
CA ASP A 162 3.27 -26.54 15.60
C ASP A 162 2.93 -25.92 14.23
N PHE A 163 3.22 -24.63 14.06
CA PHE A 163 3.14 -23.93 12.79
C PHE A 163 4.10 -24.51 11.74
N ALA A 164 5.36 -24.77 12.09
CA ALA A 164 6.32 -25.38 11.19
C ALA A 164 5.95 -26.85 10.85
N GLU A 165 5.47 -27.62 11.81
CA GLU A 165 4.95 -28.97 11.56
C GLU A 165 3.74 -28.93 10.60
N HIS A 166 2.80 -28.00 10.81
CA HIS A 166 1.69 -27.76 9.88
C HIS A 166 2.19 -27.43 8.47
N LEU A 167 3.08 -26.44 8.31
CA LEU A 167 3.66 -26.06 7.00
C LEU A 167 4.32 -27.26 6.31
N SER A 168 5.05 -28.08 7.05
CA SER A 168 5.75 -29.27 6.50
C SER A 168 4.80 -30.32 5.91
N ALA A 169 3.52 -30.28 6.27
CA ALA A 169 2.46 -31.13 5.73
C ALA A 169 1.59 -30.41 4.68
N SER A 170 1.22 -29.14 4.93
CA SER A 170 0.21 -28.43 4.14
C SER A 170 0.74 -27.78 2.86
N VAL A 171 2.02 -27.45 2.77
CA VAL A 171 2.63 -26.82 1.57
C VAL A 171 3.81 -27.61 1.00
N ASP A 172 4.21 -27.28 -0.23
CA ASP A 172 5.38 -27.85 -0.92
C ASP A 172 6.59 -26.91 -0.86
N ILE A 173 6.35 -25.59 -0.86
CA ILE A 173 7.36 -24.54 -0.69
C ILE A 173 6.77 -23.33 0.05
N VAL A 174 7.58 -22.66 0.87
CA VAL A 174 7.22 -21.41 1.54
C VAL A 174 7.82 -20.20 0.81
N PHE A 175 7.06 -19.12 0.67
CA PHE A 175 7.56 -17.81 0.28
C PHE A 175 7.46 -16.89 1.51
N PRO A 176 8.57 -16.65 2.25
CA PRO A 176 8.60 -15.65 3.30
C PRO A 176 8.50 -14.26 2.67
N VAL A 177 7.58 -13.41 3.14
CA VAL A 177 7.45 -12.00 2.72
C VAL A 177 7.51 -11.03 3.90
N ILE A 178 8.10 -11.47 5.02
CA ILE A 178 8.43 -10.65 6.19
C ILE A 178 9.65 -9.76 5.87
N HIS A 179 9.58 -8.48 6.26
CA HIS A 179 10.64 -7.47 6.06
C HIS A 179 11.25 -7.08 7.42
N GLY A 180 12.55 -6.80 7.45
CA GLY A 180 13.26 -6.53 8.70
C GLY A 180 13.36 -7.74 9.64
N GLN A 181 13.19 -7.53 10.96
CA GLN A 181 13.31 -8.57 11.98
C GLN A 181 12.39 -9.78 11.72
N PHE A 182 12.90 -10.98 12.02
CA PHE A 182 12.36 -12.31 11.74
C PHE A 182 12.23 -12.67 10.24
N GLY A 183 12.40 -11.73 9.31
CA GLY A 183 12.33 -11.97 7.87
C GLY A 183 13.68 -11.89 7.18
N GLU A 184 14.36 -10.75 7.26
CA GLU A 184 15.68 -10.52 6.65
C GLU A 184 16.84 -10.84 7.60
N ASP A 185 16.60 -10.95 8.91
CA ASP A 185 17.62 -11.38 9.86
C ASP A 185 17.90 -12.90 9.86
N GLY A 186 17.16 -13.68 9.05
CA GLY A 186 17.29 -15.14 8.97
C GLY A 186 16.37 -15.93 9.92
N GLY A 187 15.53 -15.27 10.72
CA GLY A 187 14.71 -15.91 11.76
C GLY A 187 13.72 -16.96 11.23
N ILE A 188 12.85 -16.58 10.30
CA ILE A 188 11.90 -17.51 9.67
C ILE A 188 12.61 -18.59 8.85
N GLN A 189 13.73 -18.27 8.21
CA GLN A 189 14.54 -19.22 7.44
C GLN A 189 15.13 -20.29 8.35
N GLU A 190 15.65 -19.96 9.53
CA GLU A 190 16.16 -20.97 10.47
C GLU A 190 15.05 -21.92 10.94
N LEU A 191 13.83 -21.42 11.14
CA LEU A 191 12.67 -22.26 11.46
C LEU A 191 12.35 -23.23 10.30
N LEU A 192 12.33 -22.75 9.07
CA LEU A 192 12.05 -23.55 7.87
C LEU A 192 13.17 -24.59 7.60
N GLU A 193 14.43 -24.19 7.75
CA GLU A 193 15.61 -25.06 7.66
C GLU A 193 15.56 -26.19 8.68
N ARG A 194 15.25 -25.87 9.94
CA ARG A 194 15.15 -26.82 11.06
C ARG A 194 14.12 -27.91 10.80
N TYR A 195 12.98 -27.57 10.19
CA TYR A 195 11.92 -28.51 9.82
C TYR A 195 12.04 -29.07 8.39
N ASN A 196 13.14 -28.78 7.68
CA ASN A 196 13.42 -29.23 6.31
C ASN A 196 12.34 -28.83 5.28
N ILE A 197 11.70 -27.68 5.50
CA ILE A 197 10.66 -27.10 4.65
C ILE A 197 11.34 -26.32 3.51
N PRO A 198 11.04 -26.61 2.22
CA PRO A 198 11.56 -25.81 1.11
C PRO A 198 11.09 -24.35 1.17
N PHE A 199 11.94 -23.39 0.80
CA PHE A 199 11.56 -21.97 0.79
C PHE A 199 12.26 -21.15 -0.30
N VAL A 200 11.65 -20.01 -0.63
CA VAL A 200 12.17 -18.96 -1.52
C VAL A 200 13.12 -18.03 -0.74
N GLY A 201 14.27 -17.69 -1.32
CA GLY A 201 15.23 -16.72 -0.79
C GLY A 201 16.48 -17.31 -0.12
N THR A 202 17.31 -16.41 0.40
CA THR A 202 18.63 -16.67 1.01
C THR A 202 18.53 -17.45 2.33
N GLY A 203 19.54 -18.27 2.66
CA GLY A 203 19.60 -19.08 3.88
C GLY A 203 19.88 -18.27 5.16
N SER A 204 19.53 -18.84 6.32
CA SER A 204 19.56 -18.12 7.61
C SER A 204 20.95 -17.61 8.01
N SER A 205 22.03 -18.30 7.60
CA SER A 205 23.41 -17.90 7.93
C SER A 205 23.84 -16.66 7.15
N GLU A 206 23.60 -16.65 5.84
CA GLU A 206 23.96 -15.55 4.95
C GLU A 206 22.99 -14.36 5.10
N CYS A 207 21.73 -14.58 5.48
CA CYS A 207 20.83 -13.51 5.96
C CYS A 207 21.43 -12.75 7.15
N ARG A 208 21.83 -13.44 8.21
CA ARG A 208 22.49 -12.84 9.39
C ARG A 208 23.78 -12.08 9.05
N GLN A 209 24.50 -12.49 8.01
CA GLN A 209 25.72 -11.82 7.57
C GLN A 209 25.43 -10.52 6.79
N ALA A 210 24.42 -10.52 5.92
CA ALA A 210 24.12 -9.41 5.02
C ALA A 210 23.22 -8.33 5.65
N PHE A 211 22.30 -8.70 6.55
CA PHE A 211 21.30 -7.78 7.13
C PHE A 211 21.91 -6.74 8.10
N ASP A 212 22.97 -7.11 8.82
CA ASP A 212 23.72 -6.21 9.70
C ASP A 212 24.66 -5.33 8.86
N LYS A 213 24.24 -4.09 8.62
CA LYS A 213 24.92 -3.14 7.72
C LYS A 213 26.38 -2.88 8.08
N TYR A 214 26.75 -2.96 9.35
CA TYR A 214 28.15 -2.82 9.77
C TYR A 214 28.97 -4.05 9.39
N ASN A 215 28.46 -5.24 9.68
CA ASN A 215 29.15 -6.50 9.37
C ASN A 215 29.28 -6.68 7.86
N ALA A 216 28.22 -6.35 7.11
CA ALA A 216 28.23 -6.30 5.66
C ALA A 216 29.28 -5.32 5.13
N SER A 217 29.31 -4.07 5.61
CA SER A 217 30.32 -3.07 5.22
C SER A 217 31.76 -3.53 5.49
N LEU A 218 32.03 -4.14 6.65
CA LEU A 218 33.34 -4.72 6.95
C LEU A 218 33.72 -5.84 5.96
N GLU A 219 32.77 -6.68 5.55
CA GLU A 219 33.00 -7.75 4.59
C GLU A 219 33.17 -7.25 3.16
N LEU A 220 32.42 -6.22 2.76
CA LEU A 220 32.59 -5.53 1.47
C LEU A 220 34.00 -4.92 1.39
N SER A 221 34.45 -4.24 2.46
CA SER A 221 35.82 -3.74 2.59
C SER A 221 36.88 -4.86 2.51
N ARG A 222 36.64 -6.02 3.14
CA ARG A 222 37.55 -7.19 3.05
C ARG A 222 37.67 -7.72 1.62
N ARG A 223 36.59 -7.73 0.86
CA ARG A 223 36.56 -8.16 -0.55
C ARG A 223 36.95 -7.05 -1.53
N GLY A 224 37.43 -5.91 -1.01
CA GLY A 224 38.02 -4.84 -1.81
C GLY A 224 37.02 -3.89 -2.46
N PHE A 225 35.75 -3.88 -2.06
CA PHE A 225 34.80 -2.85 -2.49
C PHE A 225 35.12 -1.50 -1.85
N VAL A 226 34.64 -0.41 -2.44
CA VAL A 226 34.52 0.87 -1.72
C VAL A 226 33.28 0.82 -0.81
N THR A 227 33.45 1.23 0.44
CA THR A 227 32.39 1.31 1.45
C THR A 227 32.38 2.69 2.11
N VAL A 228 31.23 3.16 2.57
CA VAL A 228 31.13 4.43 3.31
C VAL A 228 31.94 4.32 4.61
N PRO A 229 32.77 5.31 4.99
CA PRO A 229 33.40 5.30 6.30
C PRO A 229 32.32 5.39 7.38
N SER A 230 32.38 4.46 8.33
CA SER A 230 31.42 4.33 9.43
C SER A 230 32.13 4.33 10.79
N TYR A 231 31.47 4.87 11.81
CA TYR A 231 31.73 4.63 13.22
C TYR A 231 30.59 3.81 13.82
N LEU A 232 30.87 2.94 14.79
CA LEU A 232 29.87 2.11 15.43
C LEU A 232 29.64 2.52 16.89
N VAL A 233 28.38 2.74 17.25
CA VAL A 233 27.93 2.93 18.63
C VAL A 233 27.25 1.64 19.09
N GLN A 234 27.73 1.09 20.21
CA GLN A 234 27.12 -0.02 20.94
C GLN A 234 27.20 0.27 22.43
N SER A 235 26.13 -0.03 23.18
CA SER A 235 25.93 0.35 24.59
C SER A 235 25.87 1.88 24.84
N SER A 236 25.55 2.25 26.08
CA SER A 236 25.44 3.65 26.52
C SER A 236 26.79 4.36 26.75
N GLU A 237 27.93 3.66 26.63
CA GLU A 237 29.28 4.19 26.88
C GLU A 237 29.98 4.62 25.58
N ALA A 238 29.27 5.36 24.73
CA ALA A 238 29.81 5.86 23.46
C ALA A 238 30.92 6.90 23.71
N ASN A 239 32.18 6.54 23.42
CA ASN A 239 33.33 7.41 23.69
C ASN A 239 33.37 8.62 22.73
N GLU A 240 33.02 9.79 23.27
CA GLU A 240 33.06 11.09 22.57
C GLU A 240 34.44 11.43 21.99
N SER A 241 35.52 10.97 22.64
CA SER A 241 36.89 11.19 22.17
C SER A 241 37.20 10.39 20.91
N GLU A 242 36.84 9.10 20.88
CA GLU A 242 37.05 8.23 19.71
C GLU A 242 36.20 8.65 18.52
N LEU A 243 34.95 9.11 18.75
CA LEU A 243 34.13 9.67 17.68
C LEU A 243 34.69 11.01 17.17
N SER A 244 35.21 11.87 18.04
CA SER A 244 35.86 13.11 17.61
C SER A 244 37.14 12.86 16.79
N GLU A 245 37.96 11.88 17.17
CA GLU A 245 39.07 11.42 16.35
C GLU A 245 38.60 10.87 14.99
N TRP A 246 37.49 10.12 14.95
CA TRP A 246 36.93 9.61 13.71
C TRP A 246 36.41 10.73 12.80
N PHE A 247 35.79 11.79 13.36
CA PHE A 247 35.39 12.99 12.61
C PHE A 247 36.61 13.65 11.95
N VAL A 248 37.67 13.94 12.74
CA VAL A 248 38.92 14.54 12.25
C VAL A 248 39.58 13.67 11.19
N ARG A 249 39.62 12.35 11.38
CA ARG A 249 40.20 11.36 10.45
C ARG A 249 39.47 11.32 9.10
N ASN A 250 38.16 11.57 9.09
CA ASN A 250 37.33 11.68 7.89
C ASN A 250 37.16 13.12 7.39
N GLN A 251 37.96 14.07 7.89
CA GLN A 251 37.97 15.49 7.48
C GLN A 251 36.64 16.23 7.74
N LEU A 252 35.87 15.77 8.73
CA LEU A 252 34.64 16.39 9.21
C LEU A 252 34.93 17.30 10.42
N ASP A 253 34.28 18.46 10.49
CA ASP A 253 34.34 19.33 11.67
C ASP A 253 33.58 18.71 12.86
N SER A 254 34.22 18.64 14.04
CA SER A 254 33.64 17.97 15.21
C SER A 254 32.37 18.63 15.77
N ASN A 255 32.02 19.87 15.38
CA ASN A 255 30.87 20.62 15.88
C ASN A 255 29.72 20.74 14.86
N SER A 256 30.02 20.60 13.56
CA SER A 256 29.11 20.92 12.46
C SER A 256 29.26 20.02 11.23
N GLY A 257 30.21 19.09 11.23
CA GLY A 257 30.39 18.09 10.18
C GLY A 257 29.16 17.19 10.04
N ARG A 258 28.71 16.98 8.81
CA ARG A 258 27.44 16.33 8.51
C ARG A 258 27.60 14.82 8.37
N VAL A 259 26.75 14.06 9.08
CA VAL A 259 26.74 12.58 9.06
C VAL A 259 25.30 12.04 9.01
N VAL A 260 25.18 10.77 8.62
CA VAL A 260 23.95 9.98 8.76
C VAL A 260 24.07 9.09 10.00
N VAL A 261 23.06 9.10 10.87
CA VAL A 261 22.94 8.19 12.00
C VAL A 261 21.82 7.19 11.70
N LYS A 262 22.11 5.89 11.68
CA LYS A 262 21.13 4.84 11.30
C LYS A 262 21.28 3.56 12.15
N PRO A 263 20.19 2.84 12.45
CA PRO A 263 20.28 1.48 13.00
C PRO A 263 21.02 0.54 12.04
N ALA A 264 21.75 -0.45 12.57
CA ALA A 264 22.48 -1.42 11.76
C ALA A 264 21.57 -2.52 11.20
N ARG A 265 20.48 -2.87 11.90
CA ARG A 265 19.62 -4.05 11.71
C ARG A 265 18.12 -3.72 11.55
N ALA A 266 17.79 -2.55 11.02
CA ALA A 266 16.41 -2.20 10.60
C ALA A 266 16.38 -1.80 9.12
N GLY A 267 15.24 -1.99 8.45
CA GLY A 267 15.04 -1.66 7.04
C GLY A 267 14.37 -0.30 6.80
N SER A 268 13.88 -0.10 5.58
CA SER A 268 12.94 0.96 5.15
C SER A 268 13.26 2.42 5.56
N SER A 269 14.53 2.74 5.81
CA SER A 269 15.00 4.02 6.37
C SER A 269 14.38 4.36 7.75
N ILE A 270 13.94 3.37 8.52
CA ILE A 270 13.40 3.55 9.88
C ILE A 270 14.55 3.96 10.82
N GLY A 271 14.29 4.91 11.72
CA GLY A 271 15.29 5.44 12.67
C GLY A 271 16.41 6.29 12.06
N VAL A 272 16.49 6.44 10.73
CA VAL A 272 17.56 7.19 10.05
C VAL A 272 17.42 8.70 10.30
N LYS A 273 18.46 9.33 10.86
CA LYS A 273 18.50 10.73 11.28
C LYS A 273 19.80 11.38 10.80
N VAL A 274 19.74 12.51 10.07
CA VAL A 274 20.94 13.33 9.76
C VAL A 274 21.42 14.02 11.04
N ALA A 275 22.73 14.12 11.27
CA ALA A 275 23.32 14.77 12.44
C ALA A 275 24.50 15.70 12.10
N TYR A 276 24.79 16.63 13.02
CA TYR A 276 25.82 17.67 12.86
C TYR A 276 26.80 17.68 14.03
N GLY A 277 28.03 17.27 13.78
CA GLY A 277 29.08 17.15 14.80
C GLY A 277 28.89 15.97 15.76
N VAL A 278 29.88 15.78 16.63
CA VAL A 278 30.00 14.63 17.55
C VAL A 278 28.81 14.57 18.51
N ALA A 279 28.49 15.68 19.18
CA ALA A 279 27.49 15.71 20.25
C ALA A 279 26.05 15.42 19.77
N ASP A 280 25.65 15.97 18.61
CA ASP A 280 24.33 15.69 18.02
C ASP A 280 24.25 14.25 17.46
N SER A 281 25.36 13.73 16.95
CA SER A 281 25.46 12.34 16.48
C SER A 281 25.27 11.34 17.63
N LEU A 282 25.98 11.53 18.76
CA LEU A 282 25.78 10.72 19.97
C LEU A 282 24.36 10.86 20.53
N LYS A 283 23.82 12.08 20.58
CA LYS A 283 22.44 12.31 21.02
C LYS A 283 21.43 11.54 20.16
N LYS A 284 21.59 11.53 18.83
CA LYS A 284 20.70 10.84 17.90
C LYS A 284 20.89 9.32 17.92
N ALA A 285 22.11 8.83 18.13
CA ALA A 285 22.38 7.40 18.32
C ALA A 285 21.79 6.88 19.63
N ASN A 286 22.04 7.56 20.75
CA ASN A 286 21.44 7.23 22.04
C ASN A 286 19.91 7.32 22.02
N ALA A 287 19.34 8.24 21.24
CA ALA A 287 17.90 8.30 21.02
C ALA A 287 17.38 7.00 20.36
N ILE A 288 17.96 6.55 19.25
CA ILE A 288 17.59 5.29 18.55
C ILE A 288 17.66 4.07 19.48
N ILE A 289 18.72 4.00 20.32
CA ILE A 289 18.88 2.94 21.33
C ILE A 289 17.79 3.02 22.41
N SER A 290 17.50 4.23 22.93
CA SER A 290 16.47 4.45 23.96
C SER A 290 15.02 4.33 23.44
N GLU A 291 14.82 4.53 22.14
CA GLU A 291 13.58 4.29 21.40
C GLU A 291 13.35 2.79 21.16
N GLY A 292 14.33 1.93 21.47
CA GLY A 292 14.25 0.47 21.31
C GLY A 292 14.41 -0.03 19.87
N ILE A 293 14.84 0.83 18.94
CA ILE A 293 14.89 0.52 17.50
C ILE A 293 16.07 -0.42 17.17
N ASP A 294 17.24 -0.18 17.76
CA ASP A 294 18.43 -1.04 17.60
C ASP A 294 19.44 -0.75 18.73
N ASP A 295 20.07 -1.78 19.31
CA ASP A 295 21.20 -1.63 20.25
C ASP A 295 22.53 -1.25 19.56
N LYS A 296 22.57 -1.37 18.22
CA LYS A 296 23.74 -1.18 17.37
C LYS A 296 23.48 -0.10 16.34
N VAL A 297 24.13 1.06 16.50
CA VAL A 297 23.88 2.24 15.64
C VAL A 297 25.13 2.64 14.88
N LEU A 298 24.96 2.93 13.59
CA LEU A 298 25.99 3.43 12.68
C LEU A 298 25.97 4.96 12.60
N ILE A 299 27.15 5.55 12.54
CA ILE A 299 27.38 6.95 12.16
C ILE A 299 28.22 6.93 10.88
N GLU A 300 27.69 7.40 9.77
CA GLU A 300 28.29 7.34 8.43
C GLU A 300 28.52 8.74 7.85
N VAL A 301 29.58 8.91 7.06
CA VAL A 301 29.85 10.17 6.34
C VAL A 301 28.69 10.49 5.40
N PHE A 302 28.15 11.71 5.46
CA PHE A 302 27.06 12.11 4.57
C PHE A 302 27.56 12.28 3.13
N LEU A 303 26.95 11.56 2.18
CA LEU A 303 27.36 11.50 0.77
C LEU A 303 26.81 12.68 -0.05
N GLU A 304 27.28 13.89 0.27
CA GLU A 304 26.83 15.12 -0.40
C GLU A 304 27.20 15.16 -1.89
N GLY A 305 26.22 15.48 -2.74
CA GLY A 305 26.39 15.51 -4.21
C GLY A 305 26.37 14.13 -4.90
N GLY A 306 26.10 13.05 -4.17
CA GLY A 306 25.85 11.73 -4.74
C GLY A 306 24.42 11.52 -5.23
N SER A 307 24.24 10.55 -6.13
CA SER A 307 22.94 10.02 -6.55
C SER A 307 22.73 8.62 -5.97
N GLU A 308 21.64 8.39 -5.26
CA GLU A 308 21.24 7.05 -4.78
C GLU A 308 20.75 6.19 -5.95
N PHE A 309 21.00 4.88 -5.91
CA PHE A 309 20.53 3.91 -6.88
C PHE A 309 20.07 2.61 -6.22
N THR A 310 19.14 1.93 -6.89
CA THR A 310 18.66 0.59 -6.55
C THR A 310 18.93 -0.37 -7.72
N ALA A 311 19.43 -1.56 -7.44
CA ALA A 311 19.62 -2.63 -8.40
C ALA A 311 18.95 -3.93 -7.92
N ILE A 312 17.99 -4.43 -8.69
CA ILE A 312 17.39 -5.75 -8.47
C ILE A 312 18.27 -6.81 -9.11
N VAL A 313 18.50 -7.90 -8.36
CA VAL A 313 19.27 -9.06 -8.81
C VAL A 313 18.35 -10.28 -8.82
N LEU A 314 18.33 -11.02 -9.94
CA LEU A 314 17.63 -12.31 -10.05
C LEU A 314 18.66 -13.42 -10.27
N ASP A 315 18.58 -14.50 -9.50
CA ASP A 315 19.35 -15.71 -9.78
C ASP A 315 18.67 -16.50 -10.91
N VAL A 316 19.42 -16.76 -11.99
CA VAL A 316 18.97 -17.58 -13.12
C VAL A 316 19.83 -18.84 -13.29
N GLY A 317 20.54 -19.22 -12.21
CA GLY A 317 21.39 -20.40 -12.11
C GLY A 317 20.61 -21.71 -12.11
N SER A 318 21.18 -22.79 -11.57
CA SER A 318 20.46 -24.07 -11.51
C SER A 318 20.88 -24.95 -10.33
N GLY A 319 19.89 -25.35 -9.52
CA GLY A 319 20.09 -26.23 -8.37
C GLY A 319 20.88 -25.56 -7.24
N LEU A 320 22.21 -25.62 -7.31
CA LEU A 320 23.13 -24.96 -6.38
C LEU A 320 24.15 -24.04 -7.07
N ASP A 321 24.19 -24.03 -8.41
CA ASP A 321 24.97 -23.05 -9.18
C ASP A 321 24.21 -21.72 -9.24
N CYS A 322 24.92 -20.61 -9.03
CA CYS A 322 24.35 -19.28 -8.81
C CYS A 322 24.77 -18.33 -9.94
N HIS A 323 23.79 -17.90 -10.74
CA HIS A 323 23.98 -17.03 -11.90
C HIS A 323 23.13 -15.75 -11.76
N PRO A 324 23.52 -14.82 -10.88
CA PRO A 324 22.81 -13.55 -10.68
C PRO A 324 22.95 -12.61 -11.87
N VAL A 325 21.82 -12.37 -12.55
CA VAL A 325 21.68 -11.32 -13.55
C VAL A 325 21.07 -10.10 -12.87
N VAL A 326 21.80 -8.98 -12.93
CA VAL A 326 21.32 -7.69 -12.44
C VAL A 326 20.49 -7.02 -13.53
N LEU A 327 19.31 -6.54 -13.13
CA LEU A 327 18.36 -5.87 -14.01
C LEU A 327 18.87 -4.47 -14.41
N LEU A 328 18.04 -3.68 -15.09
CA LEU A 328 18.33 -2.26 -15.31
C LEU A 328 18.18 -1.52 -13.98
N PRO A 329 19.24 -0.90 -13.42
CA PRO A 329 19.12 -0.16 -12.16
C PRO A 329 18.15 1.02 -12.26
N THR A 330 17.80 1.58 -11.11
CA THR A 330 17.02 2.80 -10.96
C THR A 330 17.85 3.84 -10.23
N GLU A 331 17.95 5.06 -10.79
CA GLU A 331 18.42 6.25 -10.08
C GLU A 331 17.27 6.86 -9.29
N VAL A 332 17.56 7.28 -8.06
CA VAL A 332 16.63 7.97 -7.16
C VAL A 332 17.03 9.44 -7.07
N GLU A 333 16.23 10.33 -7.65
CA GLU A 333 16.45 11.77 -7.65
C GLU A 333 15.58 12.43 -6.57
N LEU A 334 16.17 13.18 -5.62
CA LEU A 334 15.41 14.03 -4.70
C LEU A 334 15.10 15.39 -5.37
N GLN A 335 13.82 15.77 -5.39
CA GLN A 335 13.34 17.00 -6.03
C GLN A 335 12.86 18.04 -5.01
N PHE A 336 13.14 19.32 -5.27
CA PHE A 336 12.90 20.45 -4.35
C PHE A 336 12.19 21.59 -5.08
N HIS A 337 10.99 21.97 -4.61
CA HIS A 337 10.08 22.81 -5.40
C HIS A 337 9.86 24.19 -4.75
N GLY A 338 10.78 25.11 -5.03
CA GLY A 338 10.61 26.55 -4.80
C GLY A 338 11.33 27.11 -3.56
N LYS A 339 11.08 28.39 -3.27
CA LYS A 339 11.84 29.15 -2.24
C LYS A 339 11.52 28.77 -0.78
N VAL A 340 10.47 28.00 -0.53
CA VAL A 340 10.08 27.58 0.83
C VAL A 340 10.86 26.32 1.26
N ASP A 341 11.14 25.43 0.30
CA ASP A 341 11.86 24.16 0.50
C ASP A 341 13.37 24.32 0.80
N MET A 342 13.92 25.53 0.66
CA MET A 342 15.32 25.85 0.99
C MET A 342 15.70 25.65 2.48
N ARG A 343 14.78 25.13 3.31
CA ARG A 343 15.04 24.65 4.67
C ARG A 343 15.31 23.15 4.78
N GLU A 344 15.02 22.33 3.76
CA GLU A 344 15.36 20.90 3.76
C GLU A 344 16.85 20.63 3.44
N LYS A 345 17.78 21.24 4.20
CA LYS A 345 19.18 20.81 4.12
C LYS A 345 19.32 19.33 4.47
N ASP A 346 18.52 18.84 5.42
CA ASP A 346 18.51 17.46 5.94
C ASP A 346 17.74 16.44 5.09
N ALA A 347 17.41 16.76 3.84
CA ALA A 347 16.70 15.85 2.95
C ALA A 347 17.44 14.51 2.74
N ILE A 348 16.70 13.41 2.91
CA ILE A 348 17.14 12.02 2.68
C ILE A 348 15.98 11.21 2.07
N PHE A 349 16.28 10.02 1.52
CA PHE A 349 15.27 9.08 1.03
C PHE A 349 14.68 8.24 2.19
N ASN A 350 13.77 8.86 2.93
CA ASN A 350 13.12 8.27 4.11
C ASN A 350 11.91 7.37 3.75
N TYR A 351 11.34 6.68 4.76
CA TYR A 351 10.14 5.84 4.61
C TYR A 351 9.02 6.53 3.83
N ARG A 352 8.70 7.79 4.20
CA ARG A 352 7.65 8.59 3.54
C ARG A 352 7.87 8.71 2.04
N ARG A 353 9.12 8.90 1.62
CA ARG A 353 9.53 9.05 0.21
C ARG A 353 9.65 7.70 -0.51
N LYS A 354 9.96 6.62 0.21
CA LYS A 354 10.10 5.25 -0.34
C LYS A 354 8.78 4.58 -0.71
N TYR A 355 7.68 4.93 -0.04
CA TYR A 355 6.42 4.17 -0.16
C TYR A 355 5.16 4.99 -0.49
N LEU A 356 5.22 6.32 -0.48
CA LEU A 356 4.03 7.18 -0.64
C LEU A 356 4.15 8.13 -1.84
N PRO A 357 3.05 8.41 -2.57
CA PRO A 357 3.01 9.42 -3.63
C PRO A 357 3.56 10.78 -3.18
N THR A 358 4.60 11.26 -3.87
CA THR A 358 5.28 12.51 -3.55
C THR A 358 5.97 13.11 -4.78
N GLN A 359 5.93 14.43 -4.92
CA GLN A 359 6.72 15.19 -5.90
C GLN A 359 8.12 15.58 -5.36
N GLN A 360 8.55 14.97 -4.25
CA GLN A 360 9.89 15.14 -3.68
C GLN A 360 10.90 14.09 -4.17
N VAL A 361 10.48 13.15 -5.02
CA VAL A 361 11.33 12.10 -5.60
C VAL A 361 10.94 11.87 -7.06
N ALA A 362 11.89 11.47 -7.90
CA ALA A 362 11.64 10.87 -9.20
C ALA A 362 12.53 9.62 -9.42
N TYR A 363 12.02 8.63 -10.15
CA TYR A 363 12.71 7.35 -10.41
C TYR A 363 13.05 7.16 -11.89
N HIS A 364 14.34 7.13 -12.21
CA HIS A 364 14.85 6.98 -13.58
C HIS A 364 15.38 5.56 -13.82
N THR A 365 14.70 4.80 -14.67
CA THR A 365 15.02 3.38 -14.99
C THR A 365 15.06 3.18 -16.52
N PRO A 366 16.24 2.99 -17.15
CA PRO A 366 17.59 2.99 -16.56
C PRO A 366 17.97 4.37 -15.98
N PRO A 367 19.02 4.47 -15.14
CA PRO A 367 19.47 5.75 -14.61
C PRO A 367 19.99 6.66 -15.72
N ARG A 368 20.27 7.92 -15.41
CA ARG A 368 20.85 8.91 -16.34
C ARG A 368 22.39 8.93 -16.27
N PHE A 369 22.99 7.95 -15.59
CA PHE A 369 24.44 7.79 -15.43
C PHE A 369 25.13 7.35 -16.74
N PRO A 370 26.46 7.56 -16.89
CA PRO A 370 27.25 6.99 -17.98
C PRO A 370 27.14 5.46 -18.08
N ILE A 371 27.18 4.90 -19.29
CA ILE A 371 26.98 3.46 -19.52
C ILE A 371 27.96 2.58 -18.74
N ASP A 372 29.24 2.98 -18.63
CA ASP A 372 30.24 2.24 -17.86
C ASP A 372 29.94 2.24 -16.35
N VAL A 373 29.37 3.33 -15.81
CA VAL A 373 28.85 3.37 -14.44
C VAL A 373 27.68 2.41 -14.25
N ILE A 374 26.74 2.36 -15.20
CA ILE A 374 25.60 1.41 -15.15
C ILE A 374 26.10 -0.04 -15.17
N GLU A 375 27.07 -0.36 -16.03
CA GLU A 375 27.61 -1.72 -16.13
C GLU A 375 28.48 -2.09 -14.93
N SER A 376 29.26 -1.16 -14.35
CA SER A 376 29.98 -1.42 -13.08
C SER A 376 29.03 -1.56 -11.88
N ILE A 377 27.87 -0.90 -11.87
CA ILE A 377 26.80 -1.18 -10.88
C ILE A 377 26.30 -2.62 -11.05
N ARG A 378 26.01 -3.05 -12.29
CA ARG A 378 25.54 -4.42 -12.59
C ARG A 378 26.59 -5.49 -12.27
N GLU A 379 27.85 -5.25 -12.62
CA GLU A 379 28.96 -6.15 -12.28
C GLU A 379 29.14 -6.26 -10.76
N GLY A 380 29.14 -5.12 -10.05
CA GLY A 380 29.29 -5.08 -8.60
C GLY A 380 28.15 -5.79 -7.87
N ALA A 381 26.89 -5.51 -8.21
CA ALA A 381 25.75 -6.17 -7.59
C ALA A 381 25.68 -7.69 -7.92
N SER A 382 26.10 -8.12 -9.13
CA SER A 382 26.23 -9.55 -9.47
C SER A 382 27.31 -10.23 -8.63
N LEU A 383 28.46 -9.57 -8.45
CA LEU A 383 29.55 -10.07 -7.61
C LEU A 383 29.12 -10.16 -6.14
N LEU A 384 28.55 -9.09 -5.57
CA LEU A 384 28.04 -9.07 -4.19
C LEU A 384 27.05 -10.21 -3.92
N PHE A 385 26.13 -10.48 -4.83
CA PHE A 385 25.14 -11.54 -4.70
C PHE A 385 25.80 -12.93 -4.58
N LYS A 386 26.81 -13.23 -5.41
CA LYS A 386 27.58 -14.48 -5.31
C LYS A 386 28.39 -14.56 -4.04
N GLU A 387 29.14 -13.49 -3.75
CA GLU A 387 30.12 -13.43 -2.67
C GLU A 387 29.46 -13.55 -1.29
N LEU A 388 28.28 -12.96 -1.11
CA LEU A 388 27.46 -13.06 0.11
C LEU A 388 26.55 -14.30 0.15
N GLY A 389 26.61 -15.18 -0.85
CA GLY A 389 25.85 -16.44 -0.85
C GLY A 389 24.34 -16.31 -1.09
N LEU A 390 23.87 -15.16 -1.60
CA LEU A 390 22.45 -14.85 -1.76
C LEU A 390 21.75 -15.79 -2.76
N ARG A 391 20.43 -15.96 -2.66
CA ARG A 391 19.64 -16.91 -3.49
C ARG A 391 18.33 -16.33 -4.00
N ASP A 392 17.94 -16.81 -5.19
CA ASP A 392 16.71 -16.51 -5.93
C ASP A 392 16.54 -15.03 -6.34
N PHE A 393 16.50 -14.07 -5.41
CA PHE A 393 16.49 -12.64 -5.71
C PHE A 393 16.95 -11.76 -4.54
N ALA A 394 17.35 -10.51 -4.81
CA ALA A 394 17.68 -9.51 -3.79
C ALA A 394 17.51 -8.07 -4.35
N ARG A 395 17.42 -7.08 -3.45
CA ARG A 395 17.57 -5.65 -3.78
C ARG A 395 18.88 -5.13 -3.19
N ILE A 396 19.78 -4.63 -4.02
CA ILE A 396 21.05 -4.03 -3.58
C ILE A 396 20.98 -2.53 -3.88
N ASP A 397 21.08 -1.72 -2.84
CA ASP A 397 21.02 -0.26 -2.90
C ASP A 397 22.43 0.35 -2.68
N GLY A 398 22.67 1.52 -3.26
CA GLY A 398 23.97 2.18 -3.23
C GLY A 398 23.96 3.61 -3.77
N TRP A 399 25.15 4.17 -3.96
CA TRP A 399 25.39 5.57 -4.34
C TRP A 399 26.42 5.68 -5.45
N PHE A 400 26.13 6.53 -6.44
CA PHE A 400 27.10 7.00 -7.41
C PHE A 400 27.58 8.41 -7.02
N LEU A 401 28.90 8.56 -6.89
CA LEU A 401 29.59 9.79 -6.49
C LEU A 401 30.42 10.30 -7.67
N PRO A 402 29.93 11.27 -8.47
CA PRO A 402 30.69 11.82 -9.59
C PRO A 402 32.06 12.38 -9.17
N ASN A 403 33.03 12.45 -10.07
CA ASN A 403 34.40 12.95 -9.79
C ASN A 403 34.48 14.37 -9.18
N SER A 404 33.40 15.16 -9.22
CA SER A 404 33.27 16.45 -8.54
C SER A 404 33.04 16.33 -7.03
N VAL A 405 32.71 15.13 -6.52
CA VAL A 405 32.50 14.83 -5.10
C VAL A 405 33.81 14.31 -4.51
N HIS A 406 34.43 15.10 -3.64
CA HIS A 406 35.68 14.71 -2.98
C HIS A 406 35.42 13.89 -1.71
N VAL A 407 35.47 12.56 -1.83
CA VAL A 407 35.61 11.66 -0.65
C VAL A 407 37.05 11.18 -0.55
N SER A 408 37.77 11.67 0.46
CA SER A 408 39.23 11.64 0.55
C SER A 408 39.83 10.35 1.14
N SER A 409 39.01 9.36 1.49
CA SER A 409 39.40 8.15 2.22
C SER A 409 39.51 6.87 1.37
N PHE A 410 39.15 6.92 0.07
CA PHE A 410 39.05 5.72 -0.76
C PHE A 410 40.38 5.31 -1.44
N SER A 411 40.86 4.11 -1.14
CA SER A 411 42.03 3.45 -1.76
C SER A 411 41.92 3.37 -3.30
N GLU A 412 43.05 3.44 -4.00
CA GLU A 412 43.12 3.34 -5.47
C GLU A 412 42.83 1.93 -6.04
N ARG A 413 42.82 0.88 -5.20
CA ARG A 413 42.70 -0.52 -5.65
C ARG A 413 41.32 -1.14 -5.45
N ASN A 414 40.32 -0.36 -5.05
CA ASN A 414 39.01 -0.89 -4.65
C ASN A 414 38.00 -0.91 -5.80
N PHE A 415 37.19 -1.97 -5.85
CA PHE A 415 36.05 -2.08 -6.77
C PHE A 415 35.05 -0.95 -6.52
N GLY A 416 34.57 -0.33 -7.59
CA GLY A 416 33.63 0.78 -7.57
C GLY A 416 34.21 2.08 -8.15
N LYS A 417 35.53 2.24 -8.25
CA LYS A 417 36.13 3.38 -8.96
C LYS A 417 36.00 3.24 -10.47
N THR A 418 35.27 4.16 -11.09
CA THR A 418 35.06 4.25 -12.55
C THR A 418 35.83 5.45 -13.13
N LYS A 419 35.72 5.68 -14.44
CA LYS A 419 36.26 6.89 -15.08
C LYS A 419 35.52 8.17 -14.66
N PHE A 420 34.23 8.08 -14.32
CA PHE A 420 33.35 9.24 -14.11
C PHE A 420 33.04 9.53 -12.64
N GLY A 421 33.30 8.59 -11.74
CA GLY A 421 33.01 8.70 -10.31
C GLY A 421 33.25 7.39 -9.55
N THR A 422 32.88 7.36 -8.28
CA THR A 422 32.95 6.17 -7.41
C THR A 422 31.56 5.63 -7.13
N ILE A 423 31.38 4.33 -7.33
CA ILE A 423 30.21 3.55 -6.93
C ILE A 423 30.47 2.99 -5.52
N VAL A 424 29.48 3.12 -4.63
CA VAL A 424 29.50 2.60 -3.26
C VAL A 424 28.21 1.82 -3.02
N PHE A 425 28.29 0.61 -2.48
CA PHE A 425 27.10 -0.15 -2.07
C PHE A 425 26.88 0.01 -0.57
N THR A 426 25.63 0.20 -0.13
CA THR A 426 25.33 0.57 1.26
C THR A 426 24.35 -0.36 1.96
N ASP A 427 23.33 -0.85 1.26
CA ASP A 427 22.25 -1.60 1.89
C ASP A 427 21.87 -2.81 1.00
N ILE A 428 21.97 -4.01 1.60
CA ILE A 428 21.68 -5.29 0.95
C ILE A 428 20.39 -5.82 1.59
N ASN A 429 19.31 -5.79 0.82
CA ASN A 429 17.99 -6.22 1.27
C ASN A 429 17.76 -7.62 0.70
N LEU A 430 17.55 -8.57 1.61
CA LEU A 430 17.49 -10.01 1.33
C LEU A 430 16.15 -10.41 0.73
N ILE A 431 15.17 -9.53 0.85
CA ILE A 431 13.93 -9.52 0.09
C ILE A 431 13.72 -8.12 -0.50
N SER A 432 13.22 -8.03 -1.73
CA SER A 432 12.69 -6.76 -2.23
C SER A 432 11.30 -6.53 -1.63
N GLY A 433 10.93 -5.27 -1.38
CA GLY A 433 9.51 -4.90 -1.28
C GLY A 433 8.75 -5.33 -2.55
N MET A 434 7.54 -5.85 -2.38
CA MET A 434 6.70 -6.39 -3.47
C MET A 434 5.33 -5.71 -3.56
N GLU A 435 5.23 -4.45 -3.12
CA GLU A 435 4.11 -3.55 -3.46
C GLU A 435 4.01 -3.38 -5.00
N GLN A 436 2.82 -3.12 -5.57
CA GLN A 436 2.56 -3.11 -7.02
C GLN A 436 3.48 -2.17 -7.82
N THR A 437 3.97 -1.08 -7.23
CA THR A 437 4.88 -0.09 -7.84
C THR A 437 6.34 -0.22 -7.42
N SER A 438 6.72 -1.30 -6.72
CA SER A 438 8.08 -1.48 -6.19
C SER A 438 9.16 -1.65 -7.26
N PHE A 439 10.42 -1.42 -6.88
CA PHE A 439 11.59 -1.56 -7.77
C PHE A 439 11.69 -2.95 -8.44
N LEU A 440 11.24 -4.03 -7.78
CA LEU A 440 11.19 -5.37 -8.40
C LEU A 440 10.40 -5.32 -9.72
N PHE A 441 9.17 -4.81 -9.68
CA PHE A 441 8.30 -4.78 -10.86
C PHE A 441 8.66 -3.64 -11.83
N GLN A 442 9.13 -2.49 -11.34
CA GLN A 442 9.63 -1.43 -12.21
C GLN A 442 10.81 -1.91 -13.07
N GLN A 443 11.80 -2.60 -12.48
CA GLN A 443 12.98 -3.08 -13.19
C GLN A 443 12.68 -4.35 -14.02
N ALA A 444 11.87 -5.29 -13.50
CA ALA A 444 11.47 -6.50 -14.22
C ALA A 444 10.62 -6.20 -15.47
N SER A 445 9.65 -5.28 -15.37
CA SER A 445 8.80 -4.91 -16.51
C SER A 445 9.56 -4.18 -17.62
N LYS A 446 10.62 -3.42 -17.28
CA LYS A 446 11.54 -2.84 -18.28
C LYS A 446 12.28 -3.91 -19.09
N VAL A 447 12.43 -5.13 -18.58
CA VAL A 447 13.11 -6.25 -19.26
C VAL A 447 12.18 -7.41 -19.62
N GLY A 448 10.87 -7.13 -19.75
CA GLY A 448 9.90 -8.05 -20.37
C GLY A 448 9.08 -8.92 -19.41
N PHE A 449 9.26 -8.81 -18.09
CA PHE A 449 8.52 -9.60 -17.10
C PHE A 449 7.33 -8.84 -16.48
N SER A 450 6.12 -9.42 -16.51
CA SER A 450 5.03 -9.00 -15.62
C SER A 450 5.31 -9.38 -14.15
N HIS A 451 4.51 -8.83 -13.23
CA HIS A 451 4.47 -9.25 -11.82
C HIS A 451 4.33 -10.76 -11.68
N SER A 452 3.35 -11.35 -12.36
CA SER A 452 3.09 -12.80 -12.35
C SER A 452 4.27 -13.61 -12.86
N ASN A 453 4.90 -13.18 -13.96
CA ASN A 453 5.99 -13.92 -14.59
C ASN A 453 7.30 -13.82 -13.79
N VAL A 454 7.65 -12.65 -13.20
CA VAL A 454 8.84 -12.55 -12.33
C VAL A 454 8.66 -13.33 -11.03
N LEU A 455 7.49 -13.24 -10.37
CA LEU A 455 7.24 -13.96 -9.11
C LEU A 455 7.19 -15.47 -9.32
N ARG A 456 6.50 -15.97 -10.36
CA ARG A 456 6.50 -17.39 -10.70
C ARG A 456 7.90 -17.88 -11.11
N SER A 457 8.70 -17.06 -11.79
CA SER A 457 10.10 -17.39 -12.10
C SER A 457 10.96 -17.54 -10.84
N ILE A 458 10.82 -16.64 -9.87
CA ILE A 458 11.49 -16.71 -8.57
C ILE A 458 11.08 -17.99 -7.81
N ILE A 459 9.79 -18.32 -7.75
CA ILE A 459 9.28 -19.53 -7.08
C ILE A 459 9.80 -20.80 -7.76
N TYR A 460 9.73 -20.90 -9.10
CA TYR A 460 10.22 -22.08 -9.82
C TYR A 460 11.75 -22.21 -9.79
N HIS A 461 12.50 -21.10 -9.74
CA HIS A 461 13.95 -21.14 -9.48
C HIS A 461 14.24 -21.71 -8.08
N ALA A 462 13.54 -21.21 -7.04
CA ALA A 462 13.66 -21.74 -5.69
C ALA A 462 13.32 -23.24 -5.62
N CYS A 463 12.23 -23.68 -6.25
CA CYS A 463 11.89 -25.10 -6.37
C CYS A 463 13.00 -25.92 -7.06
N SER A 464 13.80 -25.33 -7.95
CA SER A 464 14.90 -26.02 -8.62
C SER A 464 16.00 -26.47 -7.64
N ARG A 465 16.15 -25.78 -6.50
CA ARG A 465 17.13 -26.03 -5.44
C ARG A 465 16.81 -27.29 -4.60
N PHE A 466 15.54 -27.73 -4.57
CA PHE A 466 15.08 -28.80 -3.70
C PHE A 466 14.75 -30.09 -4.50
N PRO A 467 15.52 -31.19 -4.34
CA PRO A 467 15.33 -32.42 -5.12
C PRO A 467 13.92 -33.03 -5.09
N LYS A 468 13.16 -32.83 -4.00
CA LYS A 468 11.76 -33.31 -3.87
C LYS A 468 10.80 -32.60 -4.85
N LEU A 469 11.09 -31.35 -5.20
CA LEU A 469 10.21 -30.49 -6.01
C LEU A 469 10.56 -30.54 -7.51
N THR A 470 11.56 -31.32 -7.92
CA THR A 470 12.01 -31.34 -9.32
C THR A 470 11.01 -31.95 -10.30
N SER A 471 9.95 -32.62 -9.81
CA SER A 471 8.80 -33.04 -10.60
C SER A 471 8.00 -31.86 -11.19
N PHE A 472 7.89 -30.74 -10.47
CA PHE A 472 7.16 -29.56 -10.92
C PHE A 472 7.86 -28.81 -12.07
N ARG A 473 9.13 -29.16 -12.39
CA ARG A 473 9.87 -28.62 -13.56
C ARG A 473 9.16 -28.90 -14.90
N SER A 474 8.26 -29.88 -14.96
CA SER A 474 7.59 -30.34 -16.19
C SER A 474 6.08 -30.05 -16.23
N ALA A 475 5.57 -29.12 -15.43
CA ALA A 475 4.16 -28.72 -15.49
C ALA A 475 3.80 -28.21 -16.91
N SER A 476 2.88 -28.92 -17.57
CA SER A 476 2.55 -28.73 -19.00
C SER A 476 1.45 -27.71 -19.27
N HIS A 477 1.06 -26.92 -18.25
CA HIS A 477 -0.06 -25.97 -18.30
C HIS A 477 0.37 -24.66 -17.64
N ILE A 478 0.29 -23.57 -18.40
CA ILE A 478 0.11 -22.13 -18.07
C ILE A 478 0.46 -21.37 -19.37
N LEU A 479 -0.50 -20.58 -19.88
CA LEU A 479 -0.42 -19.56 -20.95
C LEU A 479 0.24 -19.90 -22.31
N PRO A 480 -0.53 -19.86 -23.42
CA PRO A 480 0.01 -19.70 -24.78
C PRO A 480 0.68 -18.33 -25.00
N LYS A 481 1.48 -18.22 -26.06
CA LYS A 481 2.21 -16.99 -26.44
C LYS A 481 1.27 -15.79 -26.69
N ARG A 482 1.59 -14.62 -26.14
CA ARG A 482 1.36 -13.35 -26.87
C ARG A 482 2.20 -13.38 -28.16
N SER A 483 1.59 -13.17 -29.31
CA SER A 483 2.18 -13.49 -30.61
C SER A 483 3.22 -12.46 -31.08
N THR A 484 4.50 -12.83 -31.05
CA THR A 484 5.51 -12.14 -31.87
C THR A 484 5.27 -12.44 -33.36
N SER A 485 5.48 -11.43 -34.20
CA SER A 485 5.14 -11.50 -35.63
C SER A 485 6.15 -12.33 -36.43
N SER A 486 5.66 -13.37 -37.11
CA SER A 486 6.33 -13.97 -38.27
C SER A 486 5.29 -14.53 -39.26
N PRO A 487 5.52 -14.42 -40.58
CA PRO A 487 4.54 -14.87 -41.57
C PRO A 487 4.78 -16.32 -41.99
N LEU A 488 3.75 -17.17 -41.95
CA LEU A 488 3.37 -18.10 -43.02
C LEU A 488 2.16 -18.99 -42.64
N SER A 489 1.11 -18.89 -43.46
CA SER A 489 0.16 -19.94 -43.87
C SER A 489 0.11 -21.27 -43.09
N GLU A 490 -0.94 -21.47 -42.27
CA GLU A 490 -2.10 -22.31 -42.66
C GLU A 490 -3.29 -22.12 -41.69
N ALA A 491 -4.50 -22.52 -42.09
CA ALA A 491 -5.75 -22.06 -41.45
C ALA A 491 -6.41 -23.12 -40.53
N LEU A 492 -6.58 -22.78 -39.25
CA LEU A 492 -7.43 -23.45 -38.26
C LEU A 492 -8.20 -22.39 -37.42
N PRO A 493 -9.19 -22.76 -36.59
CA PRO A 493 -10.50 -22.11 -36.65
C PRO A 493 -10.66 -20.84 -35.79
N LYS A 494 -11.52 -19.94 -36.30
CA LYS A 494 -12.23 -18.84 -35.60
C LYS A 494 -11.69 -18.49 -34.20
N HIS A 495 -10.78 -17.52 -34.14
CA HIS A 495 -10.48 -16.81 -32.90
C HIS A 495 -11.78 -16.27 -32.26
N GLU A 496 -11.98 -16.54 -30.98
CA GLU A 496 -12.79 -15.68 -30.13
C GLU A 496 -12.10 -14.31 -30.07
N ARG A 497 -12.90 -13.25 -30.24
CA ARG A 497 -12.37 -11.92 -30.54
C ARG A 497 -12.07 -11.20 -29.24
N THR A 498 -10.81 -11.25 -28.81
CA THR A 498 -10.31 -10.61 -27.58
C THR A 498 -10.83 -9.19 -27.43
N ARG A 499 -11.45 -8.91 -26.28
CA ARG A 499 -12.13 -7.65 -26.01
C ARG A 499 -11.11 -6.60 -25.59
N LYS A 500 -11.00 -5.54 -26.39
CA LYS A 500 -10.20 -4.36 -26.05
C LYS A 500 -10.82 -3.63 -24.86
N VAL A 501 -10.00 -3.27 -23.89
CA VAL A 501 -10.39 -2.48 -22.71
C VAL A 501 -9.38 -1.37 -22.51
N PHE A 502 -9.83 -0.13 -22.37
CA PHE A 502 -8.98 1.01 -22.05
C PHE A 502 -9.25 1.47 -20.62
N VAL A 503 -8.25 1.46 -19.74
CA VAL A 503 -8.40 1.94 -18.35
C VAL A 503 -7.83 3.36 -18.27
N ILE A 504 -8.69 4.37 -18.16
CA ILE A 504 -8.28 5.79 -18.15
C ILE A 504 -8.22 6.38 -16.74
N PHE A 505 -7.12 7.05 -16.43
CA PHE A 505 -6.82 7.64 -15.12
C PHE A 505 -5.96 8.90 -15.24
N GLY A 506 -5.76 9.63 -14.14
CA GLY A 506 -4.98 10.87 -14.06
C GLY A 506 -5.87 12.10 -13.97
N GLY A 507 -5.61 13.12 -14.80
CA GLY A 507 -6.33 14.39 -14.80
C GLY A 507 -5.70 15.49 -13.95
N ASP A 508 -6.44 16.58 -13.79
CA ASP A 508 -5.96 17.86 -13.23
C ASP A 508 -6.29 18.07 -11.75
N THR A 509 -7.01 17.15 -11.12
CA THR A 509 -7.52 17.27 -9.74
C THR A 509 -6.43 17.04 -8.68
N SER A 510 -6.72 17.38 -7.43
CA SER A 510 -5.95 16.89 -6.27
C SER A 510 -5.95 15.35 -6.19
N GLU A 511 -7.04 14.73 -6.64
CA GLU A 511 -7.31 13.29 -6.57
C GLU A 511 -6.56 12.47 -7.66
N ARG A 512 -5.85 13.12 -8.60
CA ARG A 512 -5.14 12.47 -9.71
C ARG A 512 -4.16 11.35 -9.30
N GLN A 513 -3.57 11.43 -8.10
CA GLN A 513 -2.68 10.38 -7.59
C GLN A 513 -3.46 9.14 -7.12
N VAL A 514 -4.61 9.34 -6.46
CA VAL A 514 -5.55 8.25 -6.14
C VAL A 514 -6.12 7.65 -7.43
N SER A 515 -6.31 8.48 -8.46
CA SER A 515 -6.73 8.04 -9.79
C SER A 515 -5.68 7.15 -10.45
N LEU A 516 -4.39 7.51 -10.42
CA LEU A 516 -3.29 6.64 -10.86
C LEU A 516 -3.29 5.30 -10.10
N MET A 517 -3.33 5.32 -8.77
CA MET A 517 -3.37 4.09 -7.97
C MET A 517 -4.59 3.20 -8.29
N SER A 518 -5.74 3.83 -8.52
CA SER A 518 -6.99 3.14 -8.91
C SER A 518 -6.88 2.53 -10.30
N GLY A 519 -6.39 3.29 -11.29
CA GLY A 519 -6.20 2.84 -12.66
C GLY A 519 -5.19 1.70 -12.77
N THR A 520 -4.07 1.78 -12.05
CA THR A 520 -3.07 0.71 -11.96
C THR A 520 -3.66 -0.55 -11.34
N ASN A 521 -4.38 -0.45 -10.23
CA ASN A 521 -4.97 -1.61 -9.55
C ASN A 521 -6.06 -2.29 -10.41
N VAL A 522 -6.95 -1.51 -11.04
CA VAL A 522 -7.96 -2.00 -11.99
C VAL A 522 -7.29 -2.71 -13.18
N TRP A 523 -6.27 -2.09 -13.78
CA TRP A 523 -5.55 -2.63 -14.93
C TRP A 523 -4.84 -3.96 -14.61
N LEU A 524 -4.10 -4.04 -13.50
CA LEU A 524 -3.44 -5.27 -13.07
C LEU A 524 -4.45 -6.41 -12.85
N ASN A 525 -5.55 -6.13 -12.14
CA ASN A 525 -6.61 -7.11 -11.88
C ASN A 525 -7.33 -7.61 -13.16
N LEU A 526 -7.54 -6.74 -14.14
CA LEU A 526 -8.17 -7.12 -15.40
C LEU A 526 -7.23 -7.88 -16.35
N GLN A 527 -5.90 -7.83 -16.14
CA GLN A 527 -4.94 -8.63 -16.92
C GLN A 527 -4.93 -10.13 -16.54
N ALA A 528 -5.68 -10.53 -15.50
CA ALA A 528 -5.88 -11.94 -15.13
C ALA A 528 -6.84 -12.72 -16.07
N PHE A 529 -7.39 -12.07 -17.10
CA PHE A 529 -8.41 -12.64 -17.99
C PHE A 529 -7.93 -12.74 -19.44
N GLU A 530 -7.80 -13.96 -19.97
CA GLU A 530 -7.29 -14.21 -21.32
C GLU A 530 -8.19 -13.68 -22.46
N ASP A 531 -9.49 -13.44 -22.19
CA ASP A 531 -10.42 -12.85 -23.17
C ASP A 531 -10.29 -11.32 -23.29
N LEU A 532 -9.52 -10.67 -22.41
CA LEU A 532 -9.32 -9.22 -22.39
C LEU A 532 -7.95 -8.80 -22.92
N GLU A 533 -7.90 -7.64 -23.57
CA GLU A 533 -6.66 -6.93 -23.85
C GLU A 533 -6.76 -5.51 -23.27
N VAL A 534 -6.07 -5.30 -22.14
CA VAL A 534 -6.27 -4.13 -21.26
C VAL A 534 -5.14 -3.13 -21.40
N VAL A 535 -5.43 -1.97 -21.97
CA VAL A 535 -4.47 -0.88 -22.21
C VAL A 535 -4.66 0.24 -21.17
N PRO A 536 -3.67 0.53 -20.32
CA PRO A 536 -3.72 1.63 -19.37
C PRO A 536 -3.45 2.97 -20.07
N CYS A 537 -4.22 4.01 -19.70
CA CYS A 537 -4.23 5.29 -20.39
C CYS A 537 -4.16 6.48 -19.41
N LEU A 538 -3.09 7.29 -19.48
CA LEU A 538 -2.99 8.52 -18.69
C LEU A 538 -3.66 9.69 -19.41
N LEU A 539 -4.70 10.25 -18.80
CA LEU A 539 -5.14 11.63 -19.03
C LEU A 539 -4.11 12.57 -18.39
N ALA A 540 -3.31 13.25 -19.21
CA ALA A 540 -2.21 14.08 -18.72
C ALA A 540 -2.71 15.42 -18.14
N PRO A 541 -2.08 15.93 -17.06
CA PRO A 541 -2.39 17.25 -16.51
C PRO A 541 -2.06 18.39 -17.49
N THR A 542 -2.82 19.48 -17.40
CA THR A 542 -2.81 20.61 -18.35
C THR A 542 -1.69 21.63 -18.05
N SER A 543 -1.13 21.60 -16.84
CA SER A 543 -0.19 22.59 -16.31
C SER A 543 1.28 22.30 -16.63
N GLU A 544 1.65 22.28 -17.91
CA GLU A 544 3.07 22.39 -18.30
C GLU A 544 3.28 22.93 -19.73
N TYR A 545 2.47 22.50 -20.70
CA TYR A 545 2.58 22.95 -22.10
C TYR A 545 1.83 24.26 -22.43
N SER A 546 1.03 24.77 -21.48
CA SER A 546 0.12 25.91 -21.65
C SER A 546 0.81 27.28 -21.67
N ALA A 547 2.12 27.37 -21.41
CA ALA A 547 2.91 28.60 -21.43
C ALA A 547 3.13 29.23 -22.83
N SER A 548 2.58 28.62 -23.89
CA SER A 548 2.78 29.03 -25.30
C SER A 548 1.49 29.47 -26.03
N ILE A 549 0.32 29.40 -25.39
CA ILE A 549 -0.97 29.73 -26.00
C ILE A 549 -1.43 31.13 -25.52
N ASN A 550 -1.84 31.98 -26.47
CA ASN A 550 -2.23 33.37 -26.19
C ASN A 550 -3.40 33.45 -25.21
N SER A 551 -3.28 34.33 -24.21
CA SER A 551 -4.18 34.49 -23.05
C SER A 551 -5.58 35.09 -23.34
N ASN A 552 -6.05 35.00 -24.58
CA ASN A 552 -7.30 35.61 -25.06
C ASN A 552 -8.39 34.60 -25.48
N GLN A 553 -8.18 33.29 -25.31
CA GLN A 553 -9.25 32.29 -25.41
C GLN A 553 -9.64 31.82 -24.01
N LYS A 554 -10.90 32.10 -23.63
CA LYS A 554 -11.55 31.49 -22.47
C LYS A 554 -12.02 30.09 -22.86
N GLU A 555 -11.99 29.18 -21.88
CA GLU A 555 -12.29 27.75 -22.00
C GLU A 555 -11.28 26.99 -22.88
N ILE A 556 -10.53 26.09 -22.24
CA ILE A 556 -9.69 25.10 -22.93
C ILE A 556 -10.63 23.97 -23.38
N ASP A 557 -10.72 23.73 -24.69
CA ASP A 557 -11.50 22.62 -25.25
C ASP A 557 -11.00 21.29 -24.66
N VAL A 558 -11.83 20.66 -23.83
CA VAL A 558 -11.52 19.40 -23.14
C VAL A 558 -11.16 18.29 -24.12
N SER A 559 -11.71 18.31 -25.34
CA SER A 559 -11.41 17.31 -26.38
C SER A 559 -9.98 17.42 -26.93
N THR A 560 -9.26 18.50 -26.62
CA THR A 560 -7.84 18.71 -26.95
C THR A 560 -6.86 18.23 -25.87
N ARG A 561 -7.33 17.85 -24.66
CA ARG A 561 -6.46 17.32 -23.59
C ARG A 561 -5.67 16.11 -24.09
N THR A 562 -4.43 15.96 -23.61
CA THR A 562 -3.56 14.85 -24.02
C THR A 562 -3.93 13.57 -23.28
N VAL A 563 -4.06 12.46 -24.03
CA VAL A 563 -4.14 11.11 -23.48
C VAL A 563 -2.94 10.30 -24.00
N TRP A 564 -2.29 9.56 -23.12
CA TRP A 564 -1.20 8.63 -23.46
C TRP A 564 -1.65 7.19 -23.23
N SER A 565 -1.59 6.33 -24.24
CA SER A 565 -1.63 4.87 -24.04
C SER A 565 -0.25 4.42 -23.56
N LEU A 566 -0.21 3.67 -22.45
CA LEU A 566 1.01 3.37 -21.72
C LEU A 566 1.44 1.89 -21.89
N PRO A 567 2.73 1.61 -22.12
CA PRO A 567 3.29 0.29 -21.93
C PRO A 567 3.46 -0.01 -20.44
N TYR A 568 3.44 -1.31 -20.10
CA TYR A 568 3.46 -1.84 -18.72
C TYR A 568 4.45 -1.13 -17.79
N SER A 569 5.70 -0.91 -18.24
CA SER A 569 6.79 -0.35 -17.42
C SER A 569 6.69 1.15 -17.08
N LEU A 570 5.73 1.88 -17.66
CA LEU A 570 5.49 3.30 -17.40
C LEU A 570 4.31 3.55 -16.45
N VAL A 571 3.41 2.58 -16.31
CA VAL A 571 2.27 2.64 -15.36
C VAL A 571 2.75 2.58 -13.91
N LEU A 572 3.84 1.83 -13.67
CA LEU A 572 4.38 1.55 -12.34
C LEU A 572 5.18 2.75 -11.81
N ARG A 573 4.50 3.81 -11.39
CA ARG A 573 5.06 5.01 -10.74
C ARG A 573 4.13 5.47 -9.61
N HIS A 574 4.64 6.33 -8.72
CA HIS A 574 3.89 6.78 -7.56
C HIS A 574 3.07 8.05 -7.85
N THR A 575 3.41 8.81 -8.89
CA THR A 575 2.69 10.04 -9.29
C THR A 575 2.42 10.15 -10.80
N THR A 576 1.34 10.84 -11.17
CA THR A 576 0.97 11.10 -12.58
C THR A 576 2.04 11.86 -13.37
N GLU A 577 2.81 12.67 -12.67
CA GLU A 577 3.89 13.52 -13.18
C GLU A 577 5.11 12.67 -13.56
N GLU A 578 5.46 11.66 -12.76
CA GLU A 578 6.48 10.66 -13.13
C GLU A 578 6.05 9.83 -14.34
N VAL A 579 4.77 9.43 -14.44
CA VAL A 579 4.25 8.72 -15.61
C VAL A 579 4.39 9.60 -16.86
N LEU A 580 4.04 10.89 -16.77
CA LEU A 580 4.15 11.84 -17.87
C LEU A 580 5.62 12.08 -18.27
N ALA A 581 6.51 12.33 -17.30
CA ALA A 581 7.94 12.52 -17.54
C ALA A 581 8.57 11.29 -18.19
N ALA A 582 8.26 10.09 -17.68
CA ALA A 582 8.75 8.84 -18.24
C ALA A 582 8.14 8.51 -19.62
N CYS A 583 6.95 9.04 -19.96
CA CYS A 583 6.44 8.99 -21.33
C CYS A 583 7.22 9.90 -22.29
N ILE A 584 7.61 11.09 -21.83
CA ILE A 584 8.42 12.04 -22.60
C ILE A 584 9.83 11.47 -22.83
N GLU A 585 10.48 10.93 -21.79
CA GLU A 585 11.78 10.23 -21.91
C GLU A 585 11.70 9.03 -22.86
N ALA A 586 10.61 8.24 -22.83
CA ALA A 586 10.47 7.03 -23.64
C ALA A 586 10.30 7.29 -25.15
N ILE A 587 9.96 8.51 -25.57
CA ILE A 587 9.90 8.93 -26.98
C ILE A 587 11.07 9.82 -27.41
N GLU A 588 11.98 10.17 -26.50
CA GLU A 588 13.16 10.97 -26.80
C GLU A 588 14.21 10.07 -27.51
N PRO A 589 14.62 10.36 -28.77
CA PRO A 589 15.29 9.36 -29.60
C PRO A 589 16.59 8.77 -29.04
N ALA A 590 17.44 9.57 -28.40
CA ALA A 590 18.71 9.10 -27.85
C ALA A 590 18.48 8.29 -26.56
N ARG A 591 17.51 8.71 -25.73
CA ARG A 591 17.09 7.97 -24.54
C ARG A 591 16.41 6.65 -24.88
N ALA A 592 15.62 6.61 -25.95
CA ALA A 592 15.01 5.38 -26.47
C ALA A 592 16.04 4.39 -27.02
N GLU A 593 17.00 4.85 -27.83
CA GLU A 593 18.11 4.01 -28.34
C GLU A 593 18.95 3.43 -27.18
N LEU A 594 19.37 4.28 -26.23
CA LEU A 594 20.09 3.87 -25.02
C LEU A 594 19.32 2.83 -24.19
N THR A 595 18.03 3.07 -23.97
CA THR A 595 17.18 2.18 -23.18
C THR A 595 17.01 0.83 -23.88
N SER A 596 16.77 0.82 -25.19
CA SER A 596 16.66 -0.43 -25.96
C SER A 596 17.99 -1.20 -26.00
N HIS A 597 19.13 -0.51 -26.13
CA HIS A 597 20.46 -1.16 -26.07
C HIS A 597 20.67 -1.89 -24.73
N LEU A 598 20.48 -1.19 -23.61
CA LEU A 598 20.66 -1.76 -22.28
C LEU A 598 19.63 -2.88 -22.00
N ARG A 599 18.36 -2.67 -22.37
CA ARG A 599 17.29 -3.67 -22.24
C ARG A 599 17.61 -4.96 -22.99
N ASN A 600 18.01 -4.86 -24.25
CA ASN A 600 18.35 -6.03 -25.07
C ASN A 600 19.56 -6.80 -24.49
N LYS A 601 20.51 -6.12 -23.85
CA LYS A 601 21.61 -6.78 -23.13
C LYS A 601 21.10 -7.57 -21.92
N VAL A 602 20.36 -6.93 -21.00
CA VAL A 602 19.82 -7.63 -19.81
C VAL A 602 18.92 -8.80 -20.20
N MET A 603 18.06 -8.62 -21.20
CA MET A 603 17.19 -9.70 -21.69
C MET A 603 17.98 -10.87 -22.30
N LYS A 604 19.10 -10.60 -22.97
CA LYS A 604 20.01 -11.66 -23.43
C LYS A 604 20.63 -12.39 -22.23
N ASP A 605 21.13 -11.66 -21.24
CA ASP A 605 21.74 -12.22 -20.02
C ASP A 605 20.72 -13.12 -19.27
N LEU A 606 19.48 -12.66 -19.10
CA LEU A 606 18.36 -13.43 -18.54
C LEU A 606 18.03 -14.68 -19.35
N MET A 607 17.88 -14.55 -20.68
CA MET A 607 17.63 -15.68 -21.58
C MET A 607 18.77 -16.70 -21.54
N GLU A 608 20.01 -16.28 -21.34
CA GLU A 608 21.20 -17.15 -21.33
C GLU A 608 21.12 -18.20 -20.21
N GLY A 609 20.69 -17.82 -19.00
CA GLY A 609 20.40 -18.76 -17.91
C GLY A 609 19.03 -19.42 -18.03
N LEU A 610 17.97 -18.63 -18.19
CA LEU A 610 16.59 -19.12 -18.10
C LEU A 610 16.18 -20.10 -19.21
N LYS A 611 16.81 -20.06 -20.39
CA LYS A 611 16.54 -21.02 -21.50
C LYS A 611 16.77 -22.49 -21.12
N ALA A 612 17.56 -22.77 -20.08
CA ALA A 612 17.83 -24.12 -19.59
C ALA A 612 16.68 -24.69 -18.74
N HIS A 613 15.77 -23.83 -18.26
CA HIS A 613 14.69 -24.20 -17.36
C HIS A 613 13.39 -24.48 -18.12
N SER A 614 12.90 -25.72 -18.04
CA SER A 614 11.69 -26.17 -18.74
C SER A 614 10.39 -25.45 -18.32
N TRP A 615 10.38 -24.79 -17.15
CA TRP A 615 9.26 -23.98 -16.69
C TRP A 615 9.21 -22.60 -17.36
N PHE A 616 10.35 -22.02 -17.75
CA PHE A 616 10.40 -20.69 -18.37
C PHE A 616 9.94 -20.75 -19.83
N LYS A 617 8.95 -19.93 -20.19
CA LYS A 617 8.40 -19.86 -21.56
C LYS A 617 8.82 -18.62 -22.35
N GLY A 618 9.51 -17.69 -21.71
CA GLY A 618 9.90 -16.39 -22.26
C GLY A 618 9.29 -15.22 -21.51
N PHE A 619 9.45 -14.04 -22.10
CA PHE A 619 8.92 -12.76 -21.62
C PHE A 619 7.49 -12.53 -22.11
N ASP A 620 6.70 -11.80 -21.33
CA ASP A 620 5.26 -11.58 -21.53
C ASP A 620 4.85 -10.10 -21.71
N ILE A 621 5.84 -9.18 -21.60
CA ILE A 621 5.73 -7.76 -21.93
C ILE A 621 6.55 -7.43 -23.19
N SER A 622 5.92 -6.72 -24.13
CA SER A 622 6.51 -6.18 -25.37
C SER A 622 7.28 -4.87 -25.16
N ASP A 623 8.14 -4.52 -26.12
CA ASP A 623 8.95 -3.29 -26.11
C ASP A 623 8.24 -2.16 -26.90
N GLU A 624 7.06 -1.77 -26.42
CA GLU A 624 6.21 -0.78 -27.11
C GLU A 624 6.40 0.63 -26.52
N PRO A 625 6.62 1.67 -27.34
CA PRO A 625 6.68 3.04 -26.87
C PRO A 625 5.27 3.57 -26.51
N PRO A 626 5.14 4.52 -25.57
CA PRO A 626 3.86 5.14 -25.26
C PRO A 626 3.36 5.99 -26.43
N VAL A 627 2.05 5.93 -26.70
CA VAL A 627 1.44 6.61 -27.85
C VAL A 627 0.58 7.78 -27.37
N ARG A 628 0.83 8.97 -27.93
CA ARG A 628 0.16 10.22 -27.59
C ARG A 628 -1.01 10.52 -28.52
N TYR A 629 -2.15 10.88 -27.94
CA TYR A 629 -3.36 11.31 -28.63
C TYR A 629 -3.91 12.61 -28.01
N SER A 630 -4.78 13.32 -28.72
CA SER A 630 -5.80 14.13 -28.04
C SER A 630 -6.94 13.22 -27.54
N LEU A 631 -7.68 13.65 -26.52
CA LEU A 631 -8.83 12.93 -25.99
C LEU A 631 -9.83 12.57 -27.11
N LYS A 632 -10.08 13.49 -28.05
CA LYS A 632 -10.93 13.27 -29.22
C LYS A 632 -10.41 12.19 -30.18
N GLN A 633 -9.10 12.06 -30.34
CA GLN A 633 -8.49 11.01 -31.16
C GLN A 633 -8.56 9.65 -30.45
N TRP A 634 -8.31 9.63 -29.14
CA TRP A 634 -8.35 8.42 -28.32
C TRP A 634 -9.77 7.83 -28.19
N ILE A 635 -10.80 8.66 -28.01
CA ILE A 635 -12.21 8.20 -28.02
C ILE A 635 -12.58 7.57 -29.36
N LYS A 636 -12.13 8.16 -30.49
CA LYS A 636 -12.33 7.57 -31.82
C LYS A 636 -11.59 6.25 -32.00
N GLN A 637 -10.38 6.14 -31.47
CA GLN A 637 -9.66 4.87 -31.45
C GLN A 637 -10.39 3.81 -30.62
N ALA A 638 -10.94 4.17 -29.45
CA ALA A 638 -11.75 3.25 -28.64
C ALA A 638 -12.98 2.73 -29.42
N LYS A 639 -13.68 3.63 -30.13
CA LYS A 639 -14.79 3.29 -31.04
C LYS A 639 -14.37 2.36 -32.18
N GLU A 640 -13.29 2.69 -32.88
CA GLU A 640 -12.75 1.90 -34.01
C GLU A 640 -12.29 0.49 -33.58
N LEU A 641 -11.72 0.38 -32.38
CA LEU A 641 -11.31 -0.89 -31.77
C LEU A 641 -12.45 -1.64 -31.06
N GLN A 642 -13.65 -1.06 -31.00
CA GLN A 642 -14.81 -1.58 -30.26
C GLN A 642 -14.50 -1.85 -28.78
N ALA A 643 -13.69 -0.96 -28.17
CA ALA A 643 -13.20 -1.09 -26.80
C ALA A 643 -14.21 -0.59 -25.76
N THR A 644 -14.16 -1.17 -24.56
CA THR A 644 -14.83 -0.60 -23.37
C THR A 644 -13.87 0.30 -22.61
N VAL A 645 -14.32 1.48 -22.20
CA VAL A 645 -13.54 2.40 -21.36
C VAL A 645 -13.86 2.15 -19.88
N PHE A 646 -12.88 1.66 -19.12
CA PHE A 646 -12.95 1.68 -17.67
C PHE A 646 -12.52 3.07 -17.18
N ILE A 647 -13.44 3.82 -16.58
CA ILE A 647 -13.14 5.15 -16.02
C ILE A 647 -12.62 4.97 -14.59
N ALA A 648 -11.39 5.43 -14.36
CA ALA A 648 -10.75 5.56 -13.05
C ALA A 648 -10.20 6.99 -12.82
N VAL A 649 -10.65 7.98 -13.62
CA VAL A 649 -10.39 9.41 -13.42
C VAL A 649 -11.26 9.92 -12.27
N HIS A 650 -10.64 10.48 -11.23
CA HIS A 650 -11.34 10.95 -10.02
C HIS A 650 -11.50 12.47 -9.99
N GLY A 651 -12.71 12.91 -9.67
CA GLY A 651 -13.11 14.31 -9.69
C GLY A 651 -13.10 14.96 -11.09
N GLY A 652 -13.63 16.19 -11.16
CA GLY A 652 -13.72 16.96 -12.40
C GLY A 652 -14.36 16.17 -13.54
N ILE A 653 -13.74 16.16 -14.72
CA ILE A 653 -14.31 15.54 -15.93
C ILE A 653 -14.56 14.03 -15.82
N GLY A 654 -13.96 13.35 -14.83
CA GLY A 654 -14.23 11.94 -14.56
C GLY A 654 -15.57 11.67 -13.87
N GLU A 655 -16.13 12.67 -13.18
CA GLU A 655 -17.31 12.52 -12.31
C GLU A 655 -18.40 13.58 -12.51
N ASP A 656 -18.11 14.70 -13.18
CA ASP A 656 -19.09 15.76 -13.49
C ASP A 656 -20.00 15.44 -14.71
N GLY A 657 -19.75 14.32 -15.39
CA GLY A 657 -20.46 13.87 -16.60
C GLY A 657 -19.79 14.26 -17.93
N THR A 658 -18.68 15.00 -17.91
CA THR A 658 -18.02 15.49 -19.14
C THR A 658 -17.37 14.36 -19.94
N LEU A 659 -16.56 13.50 -19.32
CA LEU A 659 -15.94 12.36 -20.02
C LEU A 659 -17.00 11.35 -20.48
N GLN A 660 -18.02 11.12 -19.65
CA GLN A 660 -19.19 10.31 -19.97
C GLN A 660 -19.87 10.82 -21.25
N SER A 661 -20.15 12.13 -21.36
CA SER A 661 -20.82 12.72 -22.52
C SER A 661 -20.00 12.54 -23.80
N LEU A 662 -18.67 12.75 -23.72
CA LEU A 662 -17.79 12.57 -24.87
C LEU A 662 -17.69 11.10 -25.33
N LEU A 663 -17.95 10.14 -24.44
CA LEU A 663 -18.01 8.71 -24.75
C LEU A 663 -19.38 8.31 -25.31
N GLU A 664 -20.48 8.81 -24.75
CA GLU A 664 -21.85 8.59 -25.27
C GLU A 664 -22.02 9.22 -26.67
N ASP A 665 -21.52 10.44 -26.91
CA ASP A 665 -21.59 11.15 -28.20
C ASP A 665 -20.92 10.36 -29.36
N GLU A 666 -19.88 9.58 -29.06
CA GLU A 666 -19.21 8.71 -30.03
C GLU A 666 -19.65 7.23 -29.93
N GLY A 667 -20.57 6.87 -29.01
CA GLY A 667 -21.07 5.50 -28.85
C GLY A 667 -20.01 4.51 -28.34
N VAL A 668 -19.22 4.91 -27.36
CA VAL A 668 -18.19 4.09 -26.71
C VAL A 668 -18.72 3.59 -25.35
N PRO A 669 -18.82 2.26 -25.11
CA PRO A 669 -19.29 1.74 -23.83
C PRO A 669 -18.27 1.98 -22.72
N TYR A 670 -18.75 2.29 -21.52
CA TYR A 670 -17.88 2.64 -20.39
C TYR A 670 -18.46 2.23 -19.03
N THR A 671 -17.62 2.18 -18.01
CA THR A 671 -17.99 1.76 -16.65
C THR A 671 -18.44 2.91 -15.75
N GLY A 672 -19.49 2.69 -14.95
CA GLY A 672 -19.99 3.66 -13.97
C GLY A 672 -21.18 4.48 -14.49
N PRO A 673 -21.60 5.53 -13.75
CA PRO A 673 -22.87 6.21 -13.98
C PRO A 673 -23.00 6.98 -15.30
N GLY A 674 -24.25 7.21 -15.73
CA GLY A 674 -24.60 8.05 -16.87
C GLY A 674 -24.37 9.55 -16.63
N VAL A 675 -24.25 10.34 -17.70
CA VAL A 675 -24.00 11.80 -17.67
C VAL A 675 -24.89 12.55 -16.68
N ILE A 676 -26.19 12.24 -16.66
CA ILE A 676 -27.16 12.88 -15.77
C ILE A 676 -26.86 12.52 -14.30
N ALA A 677 -26.58 11.25 -14.01
CA ALA A 677 -26.31 10.77 -12.67
C ALA A 677 -25.00 11.36 -12.12
N SER A 678 -23.90 11.24 -12.88
CA SER A 678 -22.60 11.89 -12.60
C SER A 678 -22.77 13.38 -12.27
N LYS A 679 -23.40 14.15 -13.16
CA LYS A 679 -23.63 15.59 -12.98
C LYS A 679 -24.50 15.93 -11.77
N THR A 680 -25.47 15.08 -11.42
CA THR A 680 -26.32 15.28 -10.23
C THR A 680 -25.58 14.94 -8.94
N CYS A 681 -24.77 13.87 -8.92
CA CYS A 681 -24.00 13.43 -7.75
C CYS A 681 -22.83 14.36 -7.42
N MET A 682 -22.13 14.87 -8.45
CA MET A 682 -21.05 15.85 -8.29
C MET A 682 -21.56 17.17 -7.65
N ASP A 683 -22.84 17.51 -7.83
CA ASP A 683 -23.47 18.64 -7.15
C ASP A 683 -24.20 18.18 -5.88
N LYS A 684 -23.54 18.39 -4.73
CA LYS A 684 -24.02 18.04 -3.39
C LYS A 684 -25.32 18.75 -2.96
N VAL A 685 -25.83 19.70 -3.75
CA VAL A 685 -27.15 20.34 -3.57
C VAL A 685 -28.19 19.66 -4.46
N ALA A 686 -27.87 19.44 -5.75
CA ALA A 686 -28.75 18.73 -6.69
C ALA A 686 -29.06 17.30 -6.22
N THR A 687 -28.08 16.59 -5.67
CA THR A 687 -28.25 15.27 -5.05
C THR A 687 -29.34 15.28 -3.97
N SER A 688 -29.29 16.24 -3.03
CA SER A 688 -30.29 16.31 -1.96
C SER A 688 -31.67 16.75 -2.46
N LEU A 689 -31.74 17.64 -3.45
CA LEU A 689 -33.02 17.99 -4.08
C LEU A 689 -33.66 16.78 -4.77
N ALA A 690 -32.86 15.98 -5.49
CA ALA A 690 -33.29 14.76 -6.19
C ALA A 690 -33.69 13.58 -5.27
N LEU A 691 -33.44 13.68 -3.96
CA LEU A 691 -33.83 12.68 -2.95
C LEU A 691 -34.88 13.19 -1.96
N SER A 692 -35.17 14.49 -1.96
CA SER A 692 -35.99 15.15 -0.92
C SER A 692 -37.42 14.62 -0.78
N HIS A 693 -38.00 14.00 -1.82
CA HIS A 693 -39.31 13.34 -1.77
C HIS A 693 -39.32 12.01 -1.00
N LEU A 694 -38.15 11.41 -0.75
CA LEU A 694 -37.99 10.10 -0.10
C LEU A 694 -37.94 10.17 1.44
N ALA A 695 -38.10 11.36 2.04
CA ALA A 695 -38.07 11.55 3.49
C ALA A 695 -39.12 10.70 4.24
N ASN A 696 -40.29 10.48 3.63
CA ASN A 696 -41.33 9.59 4.16
C ASN A 696 -41.04 8.08 3.94
N SER A 697 -39.86 7.75 3.41
CA SER A 697 -39.39 6.40 3.07
C SER A 697 -37.98 6.14 3.63
N GLY A 698 -37.65 6.76 4.75
CA GLY A 698 -36.42 6.52 5.51
C GLY A 698 -35.13 7.10 4.91
N VAL A 699 -35.22 7.85 3.80
CA VAL A 699 -34.10 8.51 3.14
C VAL A 699 -34.15 10.02 3.40
N LEU A 700 -33.25 10.49 4.26
CA LEU A 700 -33.18 11.87 4.75
C LEU A 700 -32.03 12.63 4.08
N THR A 701 -32.17 13.96 4.01
CA THR A 701 -31.16 14.86 3.44
C THR A 701 -30.85 16.00 4.39
N ILE A 702 -29.57 16.33 4.59
CA ILE A 702 -29.16 17.41 5.50
C ILE A 702 -29.65 18.77 4.96
N ASN A 703 -30.34 19.56 5.80
CA ASN A 703 -30.74 20.94 5.49
C ASN A 703 -29.47 21.81 5.32
N LYS A 704 -29.40 22.59 4.24
CA LYS A 704 -28.17 23.28 3.85
C LYS A 704 -28.43 24.64 3.19
N ASP A 705 -27.47 25.55 3.36
CA ASP A 705 -27.46 26.85 2.74
C ASP A 705 -26.24 26.99 1.81
N VAL A 706 -26.37 27.76 0.72
CA VAL A 706 -25.34 27.87 -0.31
C VAL A 706 -24.93 29.33 -0.44
N ARG A 707 -23.64 29.62 -0.30
CA ARG A 707 -23.07 30.97 -0.46
C ARG A 707 -22.04 30.99 -1.59
N LYS A 708 -21.98 32.11 -2.30
CA LYS A 708 -20.87 32.39 -3.22
C LYS A 708 -19.66 32.86 -2.44
N LYS A 709 -18.48 32.47 -2.90
CA LYS A 709 -17.19 32.97 -2.41
C LYS A 709 -17.13 34.49 -2.40
N GLU A 710 -17.65 35.16 -3.43
CA GLU A 710 -17.62 36.63 -3.53
C GLU A 710 -18.45 37.30 -2.43
N ASP A 711 -19.54 36.66 -1.98
CA ASP A 711 -20.42 37.24 -0.96
C ASP A 711 -19.84 37.01 0.44
N LEU A 712 -19.24 35.83 0.69
CA LEU A 712 -18.45 35.54 1.89
C LEU A 712 -17.24 36.48 2.06
N LEU A 713 -16.61 36.88 0.95
CA LEU A 713 -15.45 37.78 0.94
C LEU A 713 -15.81 39.27 1.13
N ARG A 714 -17.11 39.63 1.06
CA ARG A 714 -17.64 41.00 1.13
C ARG A 714 -18.34 41.33 2.45
N MET A 715 -19.07 40.39 3.03
CA MET A 715 -19.86 40.62 4.25
C MET A 715 -19.05 40.35 5.53
N PRO A 716 -19.36 41.01 6.66
CA PRO A 716 -18.75 40.68 7.96
C PRO A 716 -19.05 39.23 8.37
N THR A 717 -18.01 38.50 8.79
CA THR A 717 -18.12 37.08 9.16
C THR A 717 -19.05 36.82 10.34
N LEU A 718 -19.18 37.78 11.26
CA LEU A 718 -20.16 37.74 12.35
C LEU A 718 -21.63 37.79 11.86
N GLU A 719 -21.91 38.58 10.81
CA GLU A 719 -23.25 38.66 10.21
C GLU A 719 -23.58 37.37 9.46
N ILE A 720 -22.64 36.87 8.65
CA ILE A 720 -22.76 35.59 7.94
C ILE A 720 -23.01 34.45 8.94
N TRP A 721 -22.23 34.39 10.02
CA TRP A 721 -22.38 33.37 11.06
C TRP A 721 -23.76 33.43 11.73
N HIS A 722 -24.26 34.63 12.04
CA HIS A 722 -25.57 34.79 12.67
C HIS A 722 -26.72 34.37 11.74
N ASP A 723 -26.68 34.80 10.48
CA ASP A 723 -27.66 34.43 9.44
C ASP A 723 -27.69 32.91 9.21
N LEU A 724 -26.52 32.28 9.03
CA LEU A 724 -26.40 30.83 8.86
C LEU A 724 -26.91 30.05 10.08
N THR A 725 -26.49 30.40 11.30
CA THR A 725 -26.89 29.66 12.52
C THR A 725 -28.37 29.83 12.86
N LEU A 726 -28.98 30.98 12.55
CA LEU A 726 -30.44 31.15 12.63
C LEU A 726 -31.17 30.32 11.57
N LYS A 727 -30.75 30.39 10.31
CA LYS A 727 -31.41 29.73 9.18
C LYS A 727 -31.34 28.20 9.25
N LEU A 728 -30.21 27.66 9.71
CA LEU A 728 -29.95 26.23 9.83
C LEU A 728 -30.24 25.69 11.24
N GLN A 729 -30.64 26.56 12.18
CA GLN A 729 -31.06 26.24 13.56
C GLN A 729 -30.01 25.44 14.37
N CYS A 730 -28.73 25.70 14.12
CA CYS A 730 -27.61 24.90 14.65
C CYS A 730 -26.54 25.77 15.35
N LYS A 731 -25.79 25.16 16.28
CA LYS A 731 -24.68 25.82 17.00
C LYS A 731 -23.30 25.57 16.39
N THR A 732 -23.19 24.58 15.51
CA THR A 732 -21.96 24.16 14.82
C THR A 732 -22.32 23.93 13.37
N LEU A 733 -21.49 24.42 12.45
CA LEU A 733 -21.63 24.24 11.02
C LEU A 733 -20.53 23.31 10.49
N CYS A 734 -20.86 22.52 9.49
CA CYS A 734 -19.90 22.03 8.51
C CYS A 734 -19.90 23.01 7.31
N VAL A 735 -18.71 23.39 6.83
CA VAL A 735 -18.54 24.05 5.54
C VAL A 735 -17.81 23.11 4.60
N LYS A 736 -18.26 23.02 3.35
CA LYS A 736 -17.63 22.22 2.29
C LYS A 736 -17.89 22.83 0.90
N PRO A 737 -17.05 22.58 -0.11
CA PRO A 737 -17.34 23.01 -1.48
C PRO A 737 -18.58 22.32 -2.05
N ALA A 738 -19.26 22.96 -2.99
CA ALA A 738 -20.46 22.40 -3.60
C ALA A 738 -20.20 21.30 -4.66
N ARG A 739 -19.02 21.33 -5.29
CA ARG A 739 -18.67 20.52 -6.48
C ARG A 739 -17.21 20.04 -6.53
N ASP A 740 -16.60 19.82 -5.38
CA ASP A 740 -15.28 19.19 -5.24
C ASP A 740 -15.40 17.84 -4.51
N GLY A 741 -14.34 17.02 -4.64
CA GLY A 741 -14.24 15.67 -4.07
C GLY A 741 -14.23 15.62 -2.53
N CYS A 742 -14.47 14.42 -2.01
CA CYS A 742 -14.91 14.07 -0.65
C CYS A 742 -14.36 14.93 0.52
N SER A 743 -13.07 15.27 0.49
CA SER A 743 -12.31 15.75 1.66
C SER A 743 -11.67 17.12 1.49
N THR A 744 -11.73 17.73 0.31
CA THR A 744 -11.05 19.02 0.06
C THR A 744 -11.92 20.18 0.54
N GLY A 745 -11.37 21.07 1.37
CA GLY A 745 -12.05 22.26 1.89
C GLY A 745 -13.10 22.00 2.96
N VAL A 746 -13.20 20.78 3.50
CA VAL A 746 -14.19 20.44 4.54
C VAL A 746 -13.72 20.91 5.91
N ALA A 747 -14.53 21.69 6.63
CA ALA A 747 -14.20 22.18 7.97
C ALA A 747 -15.40 22.22 8.93
N ARG A 748 -15.16 21.89 10.21
CA ARG A 748 -16.10 22.09 11.32
C ARG A 748 -15.88 23.49 11.92
N LEU A 749 -16.91 24.34 11.87
CA LEU A 749 -16.91 25.69 12.42
C LEU A 749 -17.82 25.74 13.66
N CYS A 750 -17.31 26.24 14.79
CA CYS A 750 -18.06 26.38 16.04
C CYS A 750 -18.32 27.85 16.43
N CYS A 751 -17.66 28.82 15.79
CA CYS A 751 -17.90 30.25 16.01
C CYS A 751 -17.59 31.12 14.77
N ALA A 752 -17.86 32.43 14.88
CA ALA A 752 -17.62 33.39 13.79
C ALA A 752 -16.12 33.58 13.48
N GLU A 753 -15.26 33.35 14.47
CA GLU A 753 -13.80 33.39 14.34
C GLU A 753 -13.29 32.25 13.46
N ASP A 754 -13.86 31.04 13.59
CA ASP A 754 -13.54 29.89 12.73
C ASP A 754 -13.90 30.19 11.26
N LEU A 755 -15.08 30.77 11.04
CA LEU A 755 -15.51 31.24 9.73
C LEU A 755 -14.55 32.31 9.17
N SER A 756 -14.01 33.18 10.04
CA SER A 756 -13.02 34.18 9.65
C SER A 756 -11.70 33.57 9.17
N VAL A 757 -11.18 32.56 9.87
CA VAL A 757 -9.98 31.80 9.44
C VAL A 757 -10.21 31.15 8.08
N TYR A 758 -11.38 30.53 7.88
CA TYR A 758 -11.74 29.88 6.62
C TYR A 758 -11.90 30.89 5.46
N VAL A 759 -12.56 32.03 5.69
CA VAL A 759 -12.76 33.08 4.67
C VAL A 759 -11.44 33.74 4.27
N GLU A 760 -10.50 33.95 5.20
CA GLU A 760 -9.17 34.46 4.84
C GLU A 760 -8.32 33.42 4.10
N ALA A 761 -8.51 32.11 4.34
CA ALA A 761 -7.91 31.06 3.51
C ALA A 761 -8.43 31.11 2.06
N LEU A 762 -9.75 31.30 1.86
CA LEU A 762 -10.35 31.54 0.53
C LEU A 762 -9.87 32.84 -0.12
N ARG A 763 -9.62 33.90 0.68
CA ARG A 763 -9.12 35.21 0.20
C ARG A 763 -7.68 35.12 -0.28
N GLY A 764 -6.82 34.46 0.51
CA GLY A 764 -5.40 34.29 0.21
C GLY A 764 -5.10 33.24 -0.86
N GLY A 765 -6.09 32.43 -1.26
CA GLY A 765 -5.86 31.27 -2.14
C GLY A 765 -4.94 30.23 -1.50
N LEU A 766 -5.03 30.07 -0.17
CA LEU A 766 -4.17 29.16 0.57
C LEU A 766 -4.48 27.72 0.18
N LEU A 767 -3.46 26.93 -0.17
CA LEU A 767 -3.62 25.51 -0.51
C LEU A 767 -4.00 24.64 0.70
N ARG A 768 -3.73 25.10 1.93
CA ARG A 768 -4.01 24.39 3.18
C ARG A 768 -4.29 25.35 4.35
N ILE A 769 -5.17 24.95 5.26
CA ILE A 769 -5.31 25.54 6.60
C ILE A 769 -4.49 24.70 7.59
N PRO A 770 -3.58 25.30 8.40
CA PRO A 770 -2.77 24.54 9.36
C PRO A 770 -3.61 23.84 10.45
N PRO A 771 -3.14 22.72 11.03
CA PRO A 771 -3.79 22.06 12.16
C PRO A 771 -4.06 23.01 13.32
N ASN A 772 -5.17 22.83 14.02
CA ASN A 772 -5.56 23.60 15.21
C ASN A 772 -5.57 25.14 15.00
N SER A 773 -5.90 25.60 13.79
CA SER A 773 -6.19 27.01 13.49
C SER A 773 -7.62 27.43 13.83
N LEU A 774 -8.52 26.46 14.01
CA LEU A 774 -9.93 26.63 14.42
C LEU A 774 -10.11 26.27 15.90
N SER A 775 -11.23 26.71 16.49
CA SER A 775 -11.58 26.59 17.91
C SER A 775 -11.73 25.16 18.44
N LYS A 776 -11.97 24.20 17.54
CA LYS A 776 -11.92 22.76 17.80
C LYS A 776 -10.63 22.17 17.21
N ALA A 777 -10.00 21.25 17.94
CA ALA A 777 -8.82 20.56 17.45
C ALA A 777 -9.10 19.86 16.10
N HIS A 778 -8.19 20.03 15.14
CA HIS A 778 -8.35 19.51 13.78
C HIS A 778 -6.99 19.28 13.09
N GLY A 779 -6.96 18.30 12.18
CA GLY A 779 -5.81 18.05 11.30
C GLY A 779 -5.61 19.15 10.25
N MET A 780 -4.58 19.01 9.42
CA MET A 780 -4.35 19.94 8.31
C MET A 780 -5.47 19.79 7.27
N ILE A 781 -6.14 20.89 6.92
CA ILE A 781 -7.24 20.88 5.93
C ILE A 781 -6.66 21.31 4.59
N GLU A 782 -6.73 20.46 3.57
CA GLU A 782 -6.39 20.87 2.20
C GLU A 782 -7.53 21.67 1.60
N MET A 783 -7.24 22.70 0.80
CA MET A 783 -8.21 23.62 0.22
C MET A 783 -8.22 23.50 -1.31
N PRO A 784 -9.36 23.65 -2.00
CA PRO A 784 -9.39 23.50 -3.45
C PRO A 784 -8.59 24.62 -4.14
N ASN A 785 -7.93 24.27 -5.24
CA ASN A 785 -7.16 25.19 -6.06
C ASN A 785 -7.54 25.00 -7.54
N PRO A 786 -8.21 25.96 -8.19
CA PRO A 786 -8.63 27.27 -7.66
C PRO A 786 -9.69 27.16 -6.54
N PRO A 787 -9.78 28.13 -5.60
CA PRO A 787 -10.77 28.08 -4.52
C PRO A 787 -12.21 28.23 -5.06
N PRO A 788 -13.17 27.44 -4.54
CA PRO A 788 -14.45 27.16 -5.19
C PRO A 788 -15.36 28.38 -5.26
N GLU A 789 -16.19 28.47 -6.30
CA GLU A 789 -17.18 29.56 -6.44
C GLU A 789 -18.35 29.43 -5.46
N LEU A 790 -18.75 28.19 -5.13
CA LEU A 790 -19.91 27.87 -4.29
C LEU A 790 -19.51 26.99 -3.11
N LEU A 791 -19.91 27.41 -1.91
CA LEU A 791 -19.75 26.65 -0.68
C LEU A 791 -21.09 26.35 -0.04
N ILE A 792 -21.18 25.14 0.51
CA ILE A 792 -22.31 24.63 1.27
C ILE A 792 -22.01 24.81 2.76
N PHE A 793 -22.99 25.33 3.49
CA PHE A 793 -23.04 25.33 4.95
C PHE A 793 -24.21 24.45 5.41
N GLU A 794 -23.95 23.54 6.33
CA GLU A 794 -24.94 22.60 6.85
C GLU A 794 -24.72 22.38 8.37
N PRO A 795 -25.74 21.99 9.16
CA PRO A 795 -25.55 21.60 10.56
C PRO A 795 -24.52 20.49 10.68
N PHE A 796 -23.55 20.63 11.58
CA PHE A 796 -22.64 19.53 11.89
C PHE A 796 -23.41 18.43 12.63
N ILE A 797 -23.44 17.22 12.08
CA ILE A 797 -24.08 16.04 12.67
C ILE A 797 -23.09 15.41 13.67
N GLU A 798 -23.45 15.39 14.96
CA GLU A 798 -22.69 14.68 15.98
C GLU A 798 -23.11 13.20 15.99
N THR A 799 -22.28 12.33 15.43
CA THR A 799 -22.45 10.86 15.46
C THR A 799 -21.92 10.25 16.75
N ASP A 800 -22.29 9.01 17.03
CA ASP A 800 -21.65 8.22 18.09
C ASP A 800 -20.23 7.83 17.70
N GLU A 801 -19.25 8.26 18.51
CA GLU A 801 -17.89 7.73 18.41
C GLU A 801 -17.86 6.25 18.84
N ILE A 802 -17.31 5.42 17.96
CA ILE A 802 -16.92 4.04 18.23
C ILE A 802 -15.40 4.04 18.39
N ILE A 803 -14.90 3.31 19.39
CA ILE A 803 -13.48 3.26 19.73
C ILE A 803 -13.08 1.79 19.92
N VAL A 804 -12.08 1.32 19.19
CA VAL A 804 -11.38 0.06 19.51
C VAL A 804 -10.35 0.39 20.59
N SER A 805 -10.34 -0.33 21.72
CA SER A 805 -9.28 -0.19 22.72
C SER A 805 -8.35 -1.41 22.70
N SER A 806 -7.12 -1.22 22.22
CA SER A 806 -6.06 -2.23 22.12
C SER A 806 -5.46 -2.69 23.46
N LYS A 807 -6.03 -2.28 24.60
CA LYS A 807 -5.54 -2.60 25.95
C LYS A 807 -6.68 -3.04 26.88
N SER A 808 -6.77 -4.36 27.07
CA SER A 808 -7.46 -5.02 28.18
C SER A 808 -6.61 -6.21 28.63
N THR A 809 -6.47 -6.41 29.94
CA THR A 809 -5.65 -7.46 30.56
C THR A 809 -6.47 -8.69 30.95
N ASP A 810 -7.64 -8.87 30.33
CA ASP A 810 -8.59 -9.95 30.60
C ASP A 810 -8.53 -10.94 29.43
N GLU A 811 -8.86 -12.22 29.67
CA GLU A 811 -8.61 -13.36 28.76
C GLU A 811 -9.46 -13.39 27.47
N TYR A 812 -10.09 -12.27 27.08
CA TYR A 812 -10.92 -12.12 25.89
C TYR A 812 -10.65 -10.74 25.24
N GLY A 813 -10.49 -10.76 23.91
CA GLY A 813 -9.84 -9.72 23.08
C GLY A 813 -10.46 -8.32 23.00
N HIS A 814 -10.08 -7.58 21.96
CA HIS A 814 -10.24 -6.13 21.84
C HIS A 814 -11.68 -5.64 21.98
N GLN A 815 -12.01 -5.05 23.14
CA GLN A 815 -13.34 -4.48 23.38
C GLN A 815 -13.62 -3.25 22.50
N LEU A 816 -14.56 -3.40 21.56
CA LEU A 816 -15.28 -2.30 20.93
C LEU A 816 -16.06 -1.51 21.99
N LYS A 817 -15.82 -0.20 22.06
CA LYS A 817 -16.51 0.72 22.98
C LYS A 817 -17.35 1.70 22.18
N TRP A 818 -18.67 1.58 22.34
CA TRP A 818 -19.68 2.44 21.75
C TRP A 818 -20.67 2.87 22.83
N LYS A 819 -21.09 4.14 22.81
CA LYS A 819 -21.95 4.72 23.87
C LYS A 819 -23.43 4.84 23.48
N GLY A 820 -23.76 4.73 22.20
CA GLY A 820 -25.15 4.75 21.72
C GLY A 820 -25.95 6.01 22.11
N GLN A 821 -25.34 7.20 22.13
CA GLN A 821 -25.95 8.45 22.63
C GLN A 821 -26.78 9.16 21.55
N SER A 822 -26.26 9.27 20.34
CA SER A 822 -26.98 9.82 19.18
C SER A 822 -27.82 8.76 18.46
N ARG A 823 -27.41 7.48 18.53
CA ARG A 823 -27.92 6.37 17.70
C ARG A 823 -27.61 6.54 16.20
N TRP A 824 -26.76 7.50 15.83
CA TRP A 824 -26.32 7.72 14.44
C TRP A 824 -24.84 7.38 14.30
N VAL A 825 -24.51 6.57 13.29
CA VAL A 825 -23.13 6.17 12.95
C VAL A 825 -22.84 6.50 11.49
N GLU A 826 -21.61 6.84 11.16
CA GLU A 826 -21.16 7.04 9.78
C GLU A 826 -20.92 5.69 9.10
N VAL A 827 -21.47 5.51 7.90
CA VAL A 827 -21.26 4.33 7.05
C VAL A 827 -20.85 4.74 5.65
N THR A 828 -20.03 3.89 5.04
CA THR A 828 -19.77 3.89 3.61
C THR A 828 -20.38 2.63 3.01
N VAL A 829 -21.08 2.75 1.87
CA VAL A 829 -21.74 1.63 1.20
C VAL A 829 -21.49 1.67 -0.30
N GLY A 830 -20.84 0.64 -0.82
CA GLY A 830 -20.73 0.41 -2.26
C GLY A 830 -22.04 -0.06 -2.84
N VAL A 831 -22.39 0.44 -4.03
CA VAL A 831 -23.52 -0.05 -4.82
C VAL A 831 -23.04 -0.50 -6.20
N ILE A 832 -23.57 -1.62 -6.69
CA ILE A 832 -23.25 -2.19 -8.00
C ILE A 832 -24.52 -2.66 -8.72
N GLY A 833 -24.51 -2.66 -10.05
CA GLY A 833 -25.62 -3.21 -10.85
C GLY A 833 -25.97 -2.42 -12.11
N LYS A 834 -27.22 -2.53 -12.54
CA LYS A 834 -27.75 -1.85 -13.73
C LYS A 834 -28.72 -0.74 -13.33
N ARG A 835 -28.95 0.22 -14.23
CA ARG A 835 -29.90 1.33 -14.00
C ARG A 835 -31.29 0.80 -13.62
N GLY A 836 -31.78 1.15 -12.42
CA GLY A 836 -33.06 0.66 -11.90
C GLY A 836 -33.01 -0.75 -11.26
N SER A 837 -31.82 -1.35 -11.16
CA SER A 837 -31.51 -2.59 -10.44
C SER A 837 -30.11 -2.50 -9.82
N MET A 838 -29.83 -1.39 -9.14
CA MET A 838 -28.63 -1.23 -8.31
C MET A 838 -28.86 -1.94 -6.97
N HIS A 839 -27.86 -2.72 -6.56
CA HIS A 839 -27.82 -3.45 -5.30
C HIS A 839 -26.70 -2.93 -4.41
N SER A 840 -26.91 -3.02 -3.09
CA SER A 840 -25.95 -2.61 -2.07
C SER A 840 -25.06 -3.77 -1.66
N LEU A 841 -23.76 -3.50 -1.59
CA LEU A 841 -22.83 -4.34 -0.84
C LEU A 841 -23.06 -4.12 0.66
N SER A 842 -22.53 -5.02 1.48
CA SER A 842 -22.60 -4.95 2.93
C SER A 842 -21.96 -3.64 3.45
N PRO A 843 -22.69 -2.79 4.20
CA PRO A 843 -22.15 -1.54 4.72
C PRO A 843 -20.88 -1.69 5.56
N SER A 844 -20.04 -0.64 5.57
CA SER A 844 -18.86 -0.56 6.43
C SER A 844 -18.98 0.61 7.40
N ILE A 845 -18.66 0.39 8.68
CA ILE A 845 -18.38 1.48 9.64
C ILE A 845 -16.87 1.70 9.69
N THR A 846 -16.42 2.94 9.48
CA THR A 846 -15.02 3.35 9.66
C THR A 846 -14.80 3.79 11.11
N VAL A 847 -13.87 3.15 11.81
CA VAL A 847 -13.58 3.39 13.23
C VAL A 847 -12.21 4.03 13.40
N LYS A 848 -12.17 5.12 14.18
CA LYS A 848 -10.93 5.80 14.57
C LYS A 848 -10.21 4.97 15.64
N GLU A 849 -8.92 4.75 15.44
CA GLU A 849 -8.05 4.21 16.48
C GLU A 849 -7.82 5.25 17.59
N SER A 850 -7.58 4.80 18.82
CA SER A 850 -7.71 5.64 20.01
C SER A 850 -6.52 6.59 20.24
N GLY A 851 -6.48 7.71 19.51
CA GLY A 851 -5.54 8.82 19.76
C GLY A 851 -5.79 10.04 18.85
N ASP A 852 -5.52 11.25 19.36
CA ASP A 852 -5.71 12.51 18.61
C ASP A 852 -4.78 12.68 17.40
N ILE A 853 -3.80 11.78 17.22
CA ILE A 853 -2.80 11.81 16.17
C ILE A 853 -2.63 10.38 15.62
N LEU A 854 -3.33 10.08 14.52
CA LEU A 854 -2.97 8.95 13.63
C LEU A 854 -1.48 9.05 13.29
N SER A 855 -0.78 7.93 13.14
CA SER A 855 0.64 7.90 12.76
C SER A 855 0.88 8.46 11.34
N LEU A 856 2.14 8.49 10.88
CA LEU A 856 2.45 8.90 9.50
C LEU A 856 2.27 7.73 8.51
N GLU A 857 2.05 6.54 9.06
CA GLU A 857 1.91 5.25 8.40
C GLU A 857 0.42 4.92 8.20
N GLU A 858 -0.41 5.04 9.25
CA GLU A 858 -1.88 4.83 9.21
C GLU A 858 -2.62 5.77 8.25
N LYS A 859 -2.05 6.93 7.93
CA LYS A 859 -2.68 7.95 7.06
C LYS A 859 -2.56 7.66 5.56
N PHE A 860 -1.72 6.71 5.16
CA PHE A 860 -1.33 6.54 3.76
C PHE A 860 -1.36 5.09 3.26
N GLN A 861 -1.73 4.13 4.10
CA GLN A 861 -2.43 2.95 3.61
C GLN A 861 -3.83 3.40 3.12
N GLY A 862 -4.48 2.62 2.24
CA GLY A 862 -5.50 3.12 1.30
C GLY A 862 -6.85 3.60 1.85
N GLY A 863 -6.97 3.80 3.16
CA GLY A 863 -8.10 4.35 3.90
C GLY A 863 -7.66 4.67 5.34
N THR A 864 -8.48 5.39 6.11
CA THR A 864 -8.12 5.76 7.50
C THR A 864 -8.83 4.89 8.53
N GLY A 865 -8.08 4.22 9.40
CA GLY A 865 -8.63 3.47 10.54
C GLY A 865 -9.14 2.06 10.20
N ILE A 866 -10.01 1.54 11.07
CA ILE A 866 -10.49 0.15 11.09
C ILE A 866 -11.86 0.08 10.40
N ASN A 867 -12.00 -0.79 9.40
CA ASN A 867 -13.20 -0.93 8.57
C ASN A 867 -14.04 -2.15 9.01
N LEU A 868 -15.02 -1.93 9.89
CA LEU A 868 -15.94 -2.96 10.37
C LEU A 868 -16.96 -3.30 9.27
N THR A 869 -16.80 -4.48 8.65
CA THR A 869 -17.55 -4.89 7.44
C THR A 869 -17.87 -6.39 7.50
N PRO A 870 -19.15 -6.81 7.52
CA PRO A 870 -20.33 -5.98 7.85
C PRO A 870 -20.21 -5.34 9.25
N PRO A 871 -21.05 -4.38 9.61
CA PRO A 871 -20.95 -3.73 10.91
C PRO A 871 -21.45 -4.66 12.02
N PRO A 872 -20.90 -4.61 13.25
CA PRO A 872 -21.17 -5.63 14.26
C PRO A 872 -22.61 -5.59 14.79
N LEU A 873 -23.14 -6.77 15.13
CA LEU A 873 -24.46 -6.95 15.76
C LEU A 873 -24.61 -6.23 17.12
N SER A 874 -23.50 -5.87 17.75
CA SER A 874 -23.47 -5.05 18.97
C SER A 874 -23.69 -3.56 18.72
N ILE A 875 -23.69 -3.12 17.45
CA ILE A 875 -23.88 -1.73 17.02
C ILE A 875 -25.18 -1.58 16.21
N ILE A 876 -25.39 -2.40 15.18
CA ILE A 876 -26.58 -2.39 14.32
C ILE A 876 -27.20 -3.79 14.24
N SER A 877 -28.54 -3.89 14.32
CA SER A 877 -29.21 -5.20 14.17
C SER A 877 -29.29 -5.62 12.70
N ASN A 878 -29.45 -6.92 12.43
CA ASN A 878 -29.64 -7.42 11.06
C ASN A 878 -30.82 -6.74 10.34
N GLU A 879 -31.92 -6.49 11.06
CA GLU A 879 -33.11 -5.84 10.50
C GLU A 879 -32.87 -4.35 10.21
N ALA A 880 -32.07 -3.66 11.01
CA ALA A 880 -31.68 -2.27 10.75
C ALA A 880 -30.64 -2.16 9.63
N LEU A 881 -29.70 -3.11 9.55
CA LEU A 881 -28.72 -3.22 8.47
C LEU A 881 -29.39 -3.49 7.13
N GLU A 882 -30.36 -4.41 7.09
CA GLU A 882 -31.13 -4.74 5.88
C GLU A 882 -32.04 -3.57 5.44
N ARG A 883 -32.64 -2.82 6.38
CA ARG A 883 -33.32 -1.56 6.04
C ARG A 883 -32.37 -0.50 5.49
N CYS A 884 -31.17 -0.36 6.05
CA CYS A 884 -30.12 0.50 5.51
C CYS A 884 -29.76 0.11 4.06
N LYS A 885 -29.51 -1.17 3.78
CA LYS A 885 -29.28 -1.69 2.42
C LYS A 885 -30.40 -1.29 1.46
N GLN A 886 -31.66 -1.50 1.85
CA GLN A 886 -32.84 -1.13 1.04
C GLN A 886 -32.97 0.39 0.81
N HIS A 887 -32.67 1.23 1.80
CA HIS A 887 -32.66 2.70 1.65
C HIS A 887 -31.51 3.18 0.74
N ILE A 888 -30.33 2.56 0.83
CA ILE A 888 -29.18 2.83 -0.05
C ILE A 888 -29.49 2.45 -1.51
N GLU A 889 -30.16 1.31 -1.73
CA GLU A 889 -30.63 0.91 -3.06
C GLU A 889 -31.72 1.85 -3.58
N LEU A 890 -32.62 2.33 -2.73
CA LEU A 890 -33.62 3.33 -3.09
C LEU A 890 -32.97 4.65 -3.53
N ILE A 891 -31.93 5.12 -2.83
CA ILE A 891 -31.10 6.27 -3.22
C ILE A 891 -30.47 6.03 -4.59
N ALA A 892 -29.74 4.93 -4.75
CA ALA A 892 -28.99 4.62 -5.97
C ALA A 892 -29.89 4.56 -7.22
N ASN A 893 -31.06 3.93 -7.09
CA ASN A 893 -32.01 3.79 -8.19
C ASN A 893 -32.77 5.10 -8.49
N ASN A 894 -33.06 5.97 -7.50
CA ASN A 894 -33.63 7.30 -7.75
C ASN A 894 -32.65 8.25 -8.44
N LEU A 895 -31.35 8.19 -8.09
CA LEU A 895 -30.29 8.96 -8.74
C LEU A 895 -29.88 8.39 -10.12
N GLN A 896 -30.49 7.30 -10.57
CA GLN A 896 -30.21 6.61 -11.84
C GLN A 896 -28.74 6.15 -11.96
N LEU A 897 -28.14 5.72 -10.83
CA LEU A 897 -26.83 5.10 -10.83
C LEU A 897 -26.84 3.76 -11.60
N GLU A 898 -25.69 3.40 -12.14
CA GLU A 898 -25.46 2.18 -12.92
C GLU A 898 -23.95 1.85 -12.92
N GLY A 899 -23.59 0.58 -13.15
CA GLY A 899 -22.22 0.13 -13.00
C GLY A 899 -21.85 0.01 -11.53
N PHE A 900 -21.28 1.08 -10.97
CA PHE A 900 -20.86 1.17 -9.57
C PHE A 900 -20.87 2.61 -9.03
N SER A 901 -20.99 2.77 -7.72
CA SER A 901 -20.76 4.02 -6.98
C SER A 901 -20.47 3.72 -5.50
N ARG A 902 -20.01 4.73 -4.76
CA ARG A 902 -19.90 4.70 -3.29
C ARG A 902 -20.86 5.74 -2.72
N ILE A 903 -21.70 5.35 -1.78
CA ILE A 903 -22.62 6.24 -1.07
C ILE A 903 -22.14 6.34 0.37
N ASP A 904 -21.92 7.57 0.82
CA ASP A 904 -21.48 7.87 2.19
C ASP A 904 -22.64 8.55 2.94
N ALA A 905 -22.97 8.03 4.12
CA ALA A 905 -24.19 8.41 4.83
C ALA A 905 -24.05 8.23 6.34
N PHE A 906 -24.90 8.91 7.11
CA PHE A 906 -25.16 8.55 8.50
C PHE A 906 -26.35 7.58 8.54
N VAL A 907 -26.27 6.54 9.37
CA VAL A 907 -27.34 5.54 9.57
C VAL A 907 -27.81 5.57 11.01
N ASN A 908 -29.11 5.56 11.21
CA ASN A 908 -29.69 5.30 12.51
C ASN A 908 -29.65 3.79 12.79
N VAL A 909 -28.99 3.39 13.88
CA VAL A 909 -28.74 1.98 14.19
C VAL A 909 -29.98 1.16 14.56
N ASP A 910 -31.08 1.83 14.94
CA ASP A 910 -32.33 1.19 15.37
C ASP A 910 -33.33 1.14 14.21
N SER A 911 -33.57 2.27 13.55
CA SER A 911 -34.54 2.36 12.45
C SER A 911 -33.97 1.95 11.10
N GLY A 912 -32.64 1.98 10.91
CA GLY A 912 -32.01 1.78 9.60
C GLY A 912 -32.21 2.95 8.62
N GLU A 913 -32.76 4.08 9.08
CA GLU A 913 -32.91 5.30 8.29
C GLU A 913 -31.54 5.86 7.87
N VAL A 914 -31.47 6.39 6.66
CA VAL A 914 -30.24 6.85 6.00
C VAL A 914 -30.30 8.36 5.80
N LEU A 915 -29.36 9.09 6.38
CA LEU A 915 -29.14 10.52 6.17
C LEU A 915 -27.92 10.72 5.27
N ILE A 916 -28.16 11.05 4.00
CA ILE A 916 -27.10 11.05 2.98
C ILE A 916 -26.10 12.21 3.15
N ILE A 917 -24.80 11.90 3.05
CA ILE A 917 -23.70 12.88 3.07
C ILE A 917 -23.32 13.26 1.63
N GLU A 918 -22.97 12.25 0.81
CA GLU A 918 -22.62 12.40 -0.60
C GLU A 918 -22.70 11.08 -1.39
N VAL A 919 -22.57 11.17 -2.72
CA VAL A 919 -22.47 10.03 -3.65
C VAL A 919 -21.27 10.25 -4.56
N ASN A 920 -20.34 9.31 -4.55
CA ASN A 920 -19.13 9.32 -5.34
C ASN A 920 -19.29 8.34 -6.50
N THR A 921 -19.09 8.81 -7.73
CA THR A 921 -19.53 8.11 -8.96
C THR A 921 -18.42 7.35 -9.65
N VAL A 922 -17.17 7.78 -9.47
CA VAL A 922 -15.96 7.01 -9.74
C VAL A 922 -15.17 6.96 -8.42
N PRO A 923 -15.62 6.19 -7.42
CA PRO A 923 -14.94 6.12 -6.13
C PRO A 923 -13.53 5.52 -6.25
N GLY A 924 -12.67 5.84 -5.28
CA GLY A 924 -11.31 5.29 -5.18
C GLY A 924 -11.28 3.75 -5.23
N MET A 925 -10.47 3.18 -6.12
CA MET A 925 -10.32 1.74 -6.36
C MET A 925 -8.90 1.26 -6.02
N THR A 926 -8.30 1.83 -4.98
CA THR A 926 -6.98 1.44 -4.45
C THR A 926 -6.97 0.00 -3.92
N PRO A 927 -5.79 -0.65 -3.74
CA PRO A 927 -5.71 -2.04 -3.27
C PRO A 927 -6.27 -2.33 -1.86
N SER A 928 -6.64 -1.31 -1.06
CA SER A 928 -7.42 -1.45 0.19
C SER A 928 -8.64 -0.52 0.22
N THR A 929 -9.24 -0.24 -0.94
CA THR A 929 -10.53 0.47 -0.97
C THR A 929 -11.58 -0.32 -0.21
N VAL A 930 -12.41 0.37 0.57
CA VAL A 930 -13.54 -0.21 1.32
C VAL A 930 -14.44 -1.08 0.44
N LEU A 931 -14.60 -0.76 -0.85
CA LEU A 931 -15.38 -1.56 -1.81
C LEU A 931 -14.86 -3.00 -1.95
N ILE A 932 -13.55 -3.23 -1.83
CA ILE A 932 -12.95 -4.59 -1.85
C ILE A 932 -13.28 -5.32 -0.55
N HIS A 933 -13.20 -4.67 0.62
CA HIS A 933 -13.62 -5.29 1.88
C HIS A 933 -15.10 -5.72 1.82
N GLN A 934 -15.96 -4.87 1.26
CA GLN A 934 -17.39 -5.14 1.11
C GLN A 934 -17.64 -6.30 0.16
N ALA A 935 -17.05 -6.27 -1.04
CA ALA A 935 -17.10 -7.36 -2.02
C ALA A 935 -16.60 -8.71 -1.46
N LEU A 936 -15.58 -8.70 -0.60
CA LEU A 936 -15.05 -9.88 0.09
C LEU A 936 -15.92 -10.39 1.26
N SER A 937 -16.88 -9.58 1.74
CA SER A 937 -17.82 -9.97 2.79
C SER A 937 -19.17 -10.51 2.29
N GLU A 938 -19.48 -10.29 1.00
CA GLU A 938 -20.61 -10.91 0.32
C GLU A 938 -20.49 -12.44 0.26
N GLN A 939 -21.61 -13.11 -0.03
CA GLN A 939 -21.66 -14.57 -0.12
C GLN A 939 -22.19 -15.04 -1.49
N PRO A 940 -21.36 -15.69 -2.33
CA PRO A 940 -19.94 -15.98 -2.15
C PRO A 940 -19.04 -14.73 -2.25
N PRO A 941 -17.83 -14.73 -1.63
CA PRO A 941 -16.95 -13.58 -1.61
C PRO A 941 -16.38 -13.24 -2.99
N MET A 942 -16.44 -11.96 -3.36
CA MET A 942 -16.05 -11.44 -4.66
C MET A 942 -14.65 -10.80 -4.62
N TYR A 943 -13.63 -11.62 -4.87
CA TYR A 943 -12.23 -11.19 -4.95
C TYR A 943 -11.98 -10.10 -6.01
N PRO A 944 -10.96 -9.23 -5.85
CA PRO A 944 -10.75 -8.04 -6.71
C PRO A 944 -10.79 -8.29 -8.23
N HIS A 945 -10.17 -9.36 -8.72
CA HIS A 945 -10.21 -9.70 -10.14
C HIS A 945 -11.65 -9.96 -10.64
N ARG A 946 -12.52 -10.62 -9.85
CA ARG A 946 -13.95 -10.79 -10.16
C ARG A 946 -14.76 -9.51 -9.94
N PHE A 947 -14.41 -8.71 -8.93
CA PHE A 947 -15.04 -7.41 -8.70
C PHE A 947 -14.85 -6.49 -9.91
N PHE A 948 -13.61 -6.18 -10.29
CA PHE A 948 -13.33 -5.30 -11.43
C PHE A 948 -13.84 -5.88 -12.75
N ARG A 949 -13.82 -7.20 -12.94
CA ARG A 949 -14.45 -7.84 -14.10
C ARG A 949 -15.96 -7.61 -14.14
N THR A 950 -16.65 -7.72 -13.01
CA THR A 950 -18.10 -7.46 -12.93
C THR A 950 -18.43 -6.00 -13.27
N LEU A 951 -17.63 -5.04 -12.80
CA LEU A 951 -17.79 -3.62 -13.14
C LEU A 951 -17.56 -3.35 -14.64
N LEU A 952 -16.54 -3.99 -15.22
CA LEU A 952 -16.23 -3.93 -16.64
C LEU A 952 -17.35 -4.56 -17.50
N ASP A 953 -17.93 -5.68 -17.07
CA ASP A 953 -18.98 -6.37 -17.82
C ASP A 953 -20.30 -5.59 -17.80
N LEU A 954 -20.68 -5.00 -16.65
CA LEU A 954 -21.78 -4.04 -16.56
C LEU A 954 -21.60 -2.84 -17.52
N GLY A 955 -20.37 -2.36 -17.71
CA GLY A 955 -20.05 -1.30 -18.67
C GLY A 955 -20.21 -1.70 -20.15
N THR A 956 -19.99 -2.97 -20.50
CA THR A 956 -20.30 -3.51 -21.85
C THR A 956 -21.79 -3.58 -22.14
N GLU A 957 -22.56 -3.97 -21.13
CA GLU A 957 -24.00 -4.21 -21.25
C GLU A 957 -24.83 -2.93 -21.15
N ARG A 958 -24.17 -1.77 -21.07
CA ARG A 958 -24.73 -0.43 -21.19
C ARG A 958 -25.43 -0.28 -22.55
N PRO A 959 -26.74 0.01 -22.61
CA PRO A 959 -27.36 0.47 -23.85
C PRO A 959 -26.83 1.87 -24.19
N LEU A 960 -26.33 2.02 -25.42
CA LEU A 960 -25.83 3.25 -26.03
C LEU A 960 -26.88 3.82 -26.99
#